data_AF-A0A2E6H7H5-F1
#
_entry.id   AF-A0A2E6H7H5-F1
#
_cell.length_a   1.000
_cell.length_b   1.000
_cell.length_c   1.000
_cell.angle_alpha   90.00
_cell.angle_beta   90.00
_cell.angle_gamma   90.00
#
_symmetry.space_group_name_H-M   'P 1'
#
loop_
_entity.id
_entity.type
_entity.pdbx_description
1 polymer ?
#
loop_
_entity_poly.entity_id
_entity_poly.type
_entity_poly.pdbx_seq_one_letter_code
_entity_poly.pdbx_strand_id
1 'polypeptide(L)'
;MATIPGAPKEKPRKILYVGDDSSYWSNIQKRFLSSYSKISWEFIKIYDTEKEDYQQTFIKILEHEAAIVYVDFSTRTDEHLTIANFLSRENSLKDQPLVGLVPEPGMIKSVLSSGVDILHIKCGEFHDVVWQAMNLAFPGESGTPDFAVAKTLAESKIYDDFRIGYFAPTYIHCEGNLRLNKGDIIEVESEIPTSVVPSNKYIIKHIDDSDLYYDFKYSYDLEYIYVDEPDFEADAEAELIGVEDEEEQRKILAKAKDSINERREEYKARLRKSKKEVKDWILENSDRSQPKITKILVVDKALMILRNEPQPVDKQPYTFRFQTELKTTMAELDQIRPNIIAVQFMGEQFVESREEGEPIKDENGLVLTEEEAKNFLAVEKKKAEEAHMAQVSRILEKVKDTEDYQPFIILFNSYKHSSKSLQDGYQYPMIMAHKGPMEMSIILHMAEMFETKQRKAYEAKIKAKVAGLKKQDPVKYRKLNENDFKEKRYYVSKKNPLSFVSTNYPIEVESVSESEVTILTELELEQKTYRLLSPCAFSIAVVPHPDGKMKNDVGGKNQYRALIHTVGEVEKKTIRKYVNEIFFKPLAEEREKEHEAFKELNEKVHNEIEQKKKEEEEARKAEEEAKKAEEEAAKEEAFIAEESSEEDEKEAS
;
A
#
# COMPACT_ATOMS: atom_id res chain seq x y z
N MET A 1 -21.77 -32.06 24.24
CA MET A 1 -20.51 -32.28 24.98
C MET A 1 -20.72 -31.78 26.40
N ALA A 2 -20.48 -32.63 27.40
CA ALA A 2 -20.64 -32.28 28.81
C ALA A 2 -19.53 -31.31 29.23
N THR A 3 -19.90 -30.12 29.69
CA THR A 3 -18.97 -29.11 30.23
C THR A 3 -18.44 -29.57 31.58
N ILE A 4 -17.12 -29.66 31.71
CA ILE A 4 -16.43 -29.93 32.98
C ILE A 4 -16.67 -28.73 33.91
N PRO A 5 -17.27 -28.91 35.10
CA PRO A 5 -17.42 -27.84 36.08
C PRO A 5 -16.04 -27.38 36.56
N GLY A 6 -15.71 -26.10 36.36
CA GLY A 6 -14.48 -25.49 36.89
C GLY A 6 -13.42 -25.07 35.87
N ALA A 7 -13.61 -25.33 34.57
CA ALA A 7 -12.78 -24.66 33.56
C ALA A 7 -13.18 -23.17 33.48
N PRO A 8 -12.22 -22.22 33.54
CA PRO A 8 -12.54 -20.81 33.33
C PRO A 8 -13.21 -20.68 31.97
N LYS A 9 -14.44 -20.15 31.93
CA LYS A 9 -15.09 -19.80 30.67
C LYS A 9 -14.20 -18.75 30.01
N GLU A 10 -13.52 -19.10 28.93
CA GLU A 10 -12.76 -18.13 28.15
C GLU A 10 -13.68 -16.96 27.78
N LYS A 11 -13.23 -15.73 28.05
CA LYS A 11 -13.96 -14.52 27.70
C LYS A 11 -14.16 -14.51 26.17
N PRO A 12 -15.38 -14.25 25.66
CA PRO A 12 -15.61 -14.25 24.23
C PRO A 12 -14.74 -13.21 23.54
N ARG A 13 -14.20 -13.55 22.37
CA ARG A 13 -13.46 -12.62 21.52
C ARG A 13 -14.46 -11.73 20.80
N LYS A 14 -14.21 -10.42 20.83
CA LYS A 14 -15.12 -9.43 20.25
C LYS A 14 -14.76 -9.11 18.82
N ILE A 15 -15.75 -9.09 17.93
CA ILE A 15 -15.62 -8.57 16.57
C ILE A 15 -16.56 -7.39 16.44
N LEU A 16 -16.01 -6.26 16.03
CA LEU A 16 -16.72 -4.99 15.94
C LEU A 16 -16.96 -4.62 14.49
N TYR A 17 -18.17 -4.15 14.18
CA TYR A 17 -18.56 -3.65 12.86
C TYR A 17 -19.09 -2.22 12.98
N VAL A 18 -18.45 -1.29 12.27
CA VAL A 18 -18.82 0.12 12.16
C VAL A 18 -19.52 0.35 10.84
N GLY A 19 -20.84 0.49 10.85
CA GLY A 19 -21.64 0.63 9.63
C GLY A 19 -23.11 0.27 9.79
N ASP A 20 -23.94 0.62 8.82
CA ASP A 20 -25.39 0.42 8.89
C ASP A 20 -25.89 -0.87 8.25
N ASP A 21 -25.10 -1.53 7.41
CA ASP A 21 -25.52 -2.70 6.64
C ASP A 21 -25.63 -3.97 7.51
N SER A 22 -26.77 -4.10 8.18
CA SER A 22 -27.11 -5.26 9.02
C SER A 22 -27.13 -6.58 8.24
N SER A 23 -27.46 -6.55 6.95
CA SER A 23 -27.57 -7.77 6.15
C SER A 23 -26.20 -8.34 5.85
N TYR A 24 -25.29 -7.48 5.35
CA TYR A 24 -23.91 -7.85 5.10
C TYR A 24 -23.21 -8.29 6.39
N TRP A 25 -23.41 -7.55 7.48
CA TRP A 25 -22.87 -7.90 8.79
C TRP A 25 -23.34 -9.28 9.27
N SER A 26 -24.65 -9.57 9.16
CA SER A 26 -25.19 -10.88 9.54
C SER A 26 -24.56 -12.04 8.76
N ASN A 27 -24.20 -11.83 7.48
CA ASN A 27 -23.52 -12.86 6.69
C ASN A 27 -22.08 -13.08 7.14
N ILE A 28 -21.34 -12.01 7.49
CA ILE A 28 -20.01 -12.12 8.11
C ILE A 28 -20.10 -12.92 9.41
N GLN A 29 -21.04 -12.60 10.30
CA GLN A 29 -21.25 -13.31 11.57
C GLN A 29 -21.50 -14.81 11.35
N LYS A 30 -22.42 -15.16 10.44
CA LYS A 30 -22.71 -16.56 10.10
C LYS A 30 -21.47 -17.28 9.60
N ARG A 31 -20.65 -16.61 8.77
CA ARG A 31 -19.42 -17.18 8.25
C ARG A 31 -18.41 -17.45 9.37
N PHE A 32 -18.16 -16.49 10.28
CA PHE A 32 -17.34 -16.71 11.48
C PHE A 32 -17.81 -17.90 12.31
N LEU A 33 -19.11 -17.94 12.64
CA LEU A 33 -19.70 -19.02 13.44
C LEU A 33 -19.58 -20.39 12.76
N SER A 34 -19.64 -20.44 11.42
CA SER A 34 -19.50 -21.68 10.66
C SER A 34 -18.05 -22.15 10.52
N SER A 35 -17.12 -21.25 10.20
CA SER A 35 -15.72 -21.58 9.92
C SER A 35 -14.89 -21.72 11.19
N TYR A 36 -15.25 -20.99 12.26
CA TYR A 36 -14.49 -20.91 13.51
C TYR A 36 -15.38 -21.22 14.72
N SER A 37 -16.18 -22.28 14.62
CA SER A 37 -17.17 -22.70 15.62
C SER A 37 -16.61 -23.06 16.99
N LYS A 38 -15.30 -23.32 17.09
CA LYS A 38 -14.60 -23.62 18.35
C LYS A 38 -14.28 -22.38 19.19
N ILE A 39 -14.29 -21.19 18.58
CA ILE A 39 -13.98 -19.93 19.25
C ILE A 39 -15.28 -19.28 19.71
N SER A 40 -15.30 -18.77 20.95
CA SER A 40 -16.44 -18.02 21.47
C SER A 40 -16.38 -16.59 20.95
N TRP A 41 -17.39 -16.18 20.19
CA TRP A 41 -17.47 -14.86 19.56
C TRP A 41 -18.55 -13.99 20.17
N GLU A 42 -18.25 -12.71 20.35
CA GLU A 42 -19.19 -11.64 20.65
C GLU A 42 -19.18 -10.65 19.47
N PHE A 43 -20.34 -10.41 18.87
CA PHE A 43 -20.46 -9.54 17.71
C PHE A 43 -21.09 -8.21 18.09
N ILE A 44 -20.38 -7.11 17.84
CA ILE A 44 -20.78 -5.77 18.25
C ILE A 44 -20.97 -4.93 16.98
N LYS A 45 -22.13 -4.26 16.88
CA LYS A 45 -22.41 -3.30 15.80
C LYS A 45 -22.42 -1.90 16.40
N ILE A 46 -21.65 -0.99 15.80
CA ILE A 46 -21.67 0.43 16.11
C ILE A 46 -22.16 1.18 14.88
N TYR A 47 -23.34 1.78 15.01
CA TYR A 47 -23.84 2.75 14.06
C TYR A 47 -24.91 3.58 14.74
N ASP A 48 -24.67 4.87 14.83
CA ASP A 48 -25.71 5.79 15.28
C ASP A 48 -26.43 6.40 14.08
N THR A 49 -27.76 6.36 14.14
CA THR A 49 -28.67 6.99 13.17
C THR A 49 -28.72 8.50 13.33
N GLU A 50 -28.53 8.99 14.55
CA GLU A 50 -28.26 10.40 14.77
C GLU A 50 -26.79 10.65 14.42
N LYS A 51 -26.50 11.82 13.85
CA LYS A 51 -25.15 12.15 13.42
C LYS A 51 -24.26 12.36 14.65
N GLU A 52 -23.79 11.27 15.26
CA GLU A 52 -22.74 11.31 16.27
C GLU A 52 -21.47 11.88 15.63
N ASP A 53 -20.76 12.69 16.41
CA ASP A 53 -19.41 13.10 16.05
C ASP A 53 -18.53 11.85 15.93
N TYR A 54 -17.71 11.78 14.88
CA TYR A 54 -16.78 10.66 14.65
C TYR A 54 -15.85 10.43 15.85
N GLN A 55 -15.60 11.47 16.65
CA GLN A 55 -14.83 11.38 17.90
C GLN A 55 -15.48 10.43 18.91
N GLN A 56 -16.81 10.51 19.09
CA GLN A 56 -17.53 9.65 20.03
C GLN A 56 -17.56 8.22 19.52
N THR A 57 -17.75 8.02 18.21
CA THR A 57 -17.66 6.70 17.60
C THR A 57 -16.27 6.08 17.79
N PHE A 58 -15.20 6.85 17.57
CA PHE A 58 -13.82 6.41 17.82
C PHE A 58 -13.61 5.97 19.27
N ILE A 59 -14.08 6.75 20.24
CA ILE A 59 -13.97 6.40 21.67
C ILE A 59 -14.72 5.11 21.99
N LYS A 60 -15.97 4.96 21.51
CA LYS A 60 -16.75 3.73 21.72
C LYS A 60 -16.04 2.50 21.16
N ILE A 61 -15.38 2.61 20.00
CA ILE A 61 -14.62 1.50 19.42
C ILE A 61 -13.51 1.04 20.36
N LEU A 62 -12.77 1.98 20.95
CA LEU A 62 -11.68 1.68 21.89
C LEU A 62 -12.18 1.00 23.17
N GLU A 63 -13.31 1.45 23.71
CA GLU A 63 -13.91 0.88 24.93
C GLU A 63 -14.31 -0.59 24.79
N HIS A 64 -14.56 -1.06 23.56
CA HIS A 64 -14.94 -2.45 23.35
C HIS A 64 -13.78 -3.43 23.35
N GLU A 65 -12.54 -2.98 23.14
CA GLU A 65 -11.33 -3.84 23.06
C GLU A 65 -11.54 -5.00 22.08
N ALA A 66 -11.95 -4.68 20.84
CA ALA A 66 -12.27 -5.70 19.83
C ALA A 66 -10.99 -6.39 19.33
N ALA A 67 -11.07 -7.69 19.02
CA ALA A 67 -9.98 -8.40 18.40
C ALA A 67 -9.83 -8.07 16.90
N ILE A 68 -10.95 -7.75 16.24
CA ILE A 68 -11.04 -7.41 14.82
C ILE A 68 -12.05 -6.26 14.68
N VAL A 69 -11.69 -5.25 13.88
CA VAL A 69 -12.56 -4.10 13.60
C VAL A 69 -12.85 -4.01 12.11
N TYR A 70 -14.13 -4.10 11.74
CA TYR A 70 -14.62 -3.83 10.39
C TYR A 70 -15.14 -2.39 10.30
N VAL A 71 -14.74 -1.66 9.27
CA VAL A 71 -15.26 -0.33 8.95
C VAL A 71 -15.90 -0.34 7.57
N ASP A 72 -17.20 -0.06 7.50
CA ASP A 72 -17.96 -0.05 6.25
C ASP A 72 -18.07 1.37 5.69
N PHE A 73 -17.45 1.61 4.54
CA PHE A 73 -17.40 2.93 3.90
C PHE A 73 -18.59 3.22 2.99
N SER A 74 -19.59 2.33 2.96
CA SER A 74 -20.80 2.45 2.13
C SER A 74 -21.66 3.66 2.52
N THR A 75 -21.62 4.08 3.79
CA THR A 75 -22.29 5.26 4.32
C THR A 75 -21.33 6.11 5.13
N ARG A 76 -21.62 7.41 5.28
CA ARG A 76 -20.82 8.37 6.08
C ARG A 76 -19.31 8.32 5.77
N THR A 77 -18.95 8.15 4.50
CA THR A 77 -17.58 7.85 4.04
C THR A 77 -16.51 8.76 4.63
N ASP A 78 -16.73 10.09 4.63
CA ASP A 78 -15.75 11.05 5.17
C ASP A 78 -15.45 10.84 6.66
N GLU A 79 -16.47 10.48 7.44
CA GLU A 79 -16.35 10.24 8.88
C GLU A 79 -15.68 8.90 9.14
N HIS A 80 -16.07 7.86 8.40
CA HIS A 80 -15.44 6.54 8.51
C HIS A 80 -13.97 6.56 8.04
N LEU A 81 -13.62 7.37 7.02
CA LEU A 81 -12.22 7.63 6.65
C LEU A 81 -11.46 8.28 7.79
N THR A 82 -12.09 9.20 8.52
CA THR A 82 -11.47 9.87 9.67
C THR A 82 -11.29 8.89 10.84
N ILE A 83 -12.28 8.05 11.13
CA ILE A 83 -12.22 6.99 12.15
C ILE A 83 -11.11 6.00 11.81
N ALA A 84 -11.05 5.47 10.59
CA ALA A 84 -10.01 4.54 10.17
C ALA A 84 -8.60 5.14 10.34
N ASN A 85 -8.42 6.41 9.99
CA ASN A 85 -7.17 7.15 10.22
C ASN A 85 -6.79 7.31 11.70
N PHE A 86 -7.76 7.34 12.61
CA PHE A 86 -7.50 7.43 14.05
C PHE A 86 -7.17 6.05 14.61
N LEU A 87 -7.93 5.02 14.22
CA LEU A 87 -7.73 3.64 14.65
C LEU A 87 -6.36 3.09 14.21
N SER A 88 -5.97 3.29 12.95
CA SER A 88 -4.69 2.81 12.41
C SER A 88 -3.47 3.42 13.10
N ARG A 89 -3.65 4.57 13.76
CA ARG A 89 -2.58 5.30 14.46
C ARG A 89 -2.58 5.08 15.97
N GLU A 90 -3.63 4.48 16.52
CA GLU A 90 -3.74 4.28 17.97
C GLU A 90 -2.92 3.06 18.40
N ASN A 91 -2.02 3.28 19.37
CA ASN A 91 -1.06 2.27 19.79
C ASN A 91 -1.70 1.02 20.38
N SER A 92 -2.81 1.17 21.11
CA SER A 92 -3.54 0.06 21.71
C SER A 92 -4.23 -0.85 20.69
N LEU A 93 -4.40 -0.39 19.43
CA LEU A 93 -5.02 -1.15 18.36
C LEU A 93 -4.04 -1.60 17.27
N LYS A 94 -2.76 -1.24 17.35
CA LYS A 94 -1.78 -1.49 16.28
C LYS A 94 -1.61 -2.97 15.88
N ASP A 95 -1.93 -3.89 16.79
CA ASP A 95 -1.85 -5.33 16.56
C ASP A 95 -3.23 -5.96 16.24
N GLN A 96 -4.29 -5.14 16.13
CA GLN A 96 -5.65 -5.56 15.81
C GLN A 96 -5.97 -5.23 14.36
N PRO A 97 -6.47 -6.19 13.56
CA PRO A 97 -6.75 -5.93 12.15
C PRO A 97 -7.89 -4.94 11.96
N LEU A 98 -7.61 -3.92 11.15
CA LEU A 98 -8.58 -2.96 10.65
C LEU A 98 -8.99 -3.34 9.22
N VAL A 99 -10.20 -3.88 9.08
CA VAL A 99 -10.74 -4.37 7.82
C VAL A 99 -11.70 -3.34 7.21
N GLY A 100 -11.35 -2.81 6.04
CA GLY A 100 -12.22 -1.91 5.30
C GLY A 100 -13.21 -2.66 4.38
N LEU A 101 -14.43 -2.16 4.27
CA LEU A 101 -15.46 -2.64 3.34
C LEU A 101 -15.95 -1.50 2.45
N VAL A 102 -15.85 -1.65 1.13
CA VAL A 102 -16.32 -0.65 0.17
C VAL A 102 -17.39 -1.21 -0.76
N PRO A 103 -18.37 -0.40 -1.19
CA PRO A 103 -19.38 -0.83 -2.14
C PRO A 103 -18.84 -0.94 -3.58
N GLU A 104 -17.81 -0.15 -3.93
CA GLU A 104 -17.32 -0.05 -5.32
C GLU A 104 -15.80 0.19 -5.42
N PRO A 105 -15.17 -0.17 -6.56
CA PRO A 105 -13.72 -0.03 -6.76
C PRO A 105 -13.19 1.41 -6.70
N GLY A 106 -14.01 2.41 -7.05
CA GLY A 106 -13.58 3.83 -7.11
C GLY A 106 -13.09 4.37 -5.76
N MET A 107 -13.45 3.73 -4.65
CA MET A 107 -13.11 4.16 -3.30
C MET A 107 -11.79 3.57 -2.78
N ILE A 108 -11.19 2.60 -3.49
CA ILE A 108 -10.03 1.83 -3.02
C ILE A 108 -8.89 2.73 -2.58
N LYS A 109 -8.45 3.65 -3.44
CA LYS A 109 -7.30 4.53 -3.16
C LYS A 109 -7.50 5.37 -1.91
N SER A 110 -8.68 5.99 -1.77
CA SER A 110 -9.01 6.82 -0.61
C SER A 110 -9.04 6.01 0.69
N VAL A 111 -9.59 4.80 0.66
CA VAL A 111 -9.74 3.96 1.86
C VAL A 111 -8.42 3.33 2.27
N LEU A 112 -7.62 2.79 1.34
CA LEU A 112 -6.28 2.29 1.65
C LEU A 112 -5.40 3.39 2.27
N SER A 113 -5.48 4.62 1.74
CA SER A 113 -4.74 5.76 2.29
C SER A 113 -5.17 6.20 3.70
N SER A 114 -6.26 5.63 4.25
CA SER A 114 -6.68 5.86 5.63
C SER A 114 -6.02 4.92 6.64
N GLY A 115 -5.22 3.95 6.19
CA GLY A 115 -4.45 3.03 7.04
C GLY A 115 -5.20 1.75 7.43
N VAL A 116 -6.19 1.32 6.64
CA VAL A 116 -6.76 -0.03 6.81
C VAL A 116 -5.72 -1.08 6.43
N ASP A 117 -5.64 -2.18 7.19
CA ASP A 117 -4.68 -3.26 6.91
C ASP A 117 -5.08 -4.07 5.68
N ILE A 118 -6.39 -4.23 5.49
CA ILE A 118 -6.95 -4.96 4.37
C ILE A 118 -8.30 -4.37 3.96
N LEU A 119 -8.63 -4.46 2.67
CA LEU A 119 -9.80 -3.82 2.08
C LEU A 119 -10.54 -4.79 1.16
N HIS A 120 -11.84 -4.95 1.38
CA HIS A 120 -12.72 -5.78 0.55
C HIS A 120 -13.77 -4.96 -0.17
N ILE A 121 -14.04 -5.34 -1.42
CA ILE A 121 -15.21 -4.88 -2.16
C ILE A 121 -16.37 -5.78 -1.75
N LYS A 122 -17.47 -5.19 -1.25
CA LYS A 122 -18.65 -5.93 -0.80
C LYS A 122 -19.24 -6.71 -1.96
N CYS A 123 -19.28 -8.03 -1.82
CA CYS A 123 -19.85 -8.96 -2.79
C CYS A 123 -20.43 -10.21 -2.09
N GLY A 124 -20.96 -11.16 -2.84
CA GLY A 124 -21.54 -12.40 -2.29
C GLY A 124 -20.51 -13.38 -1.72
N GLU A 125 -19.21 -13.15 -1.91
CA GLU A 125 -18.14 -14.03 -1.44
C GLU A 125 -17.56 -13.59 -0.09
N PHE A 126 -17.97 -14.26 0.98
CA PHE A 126 -17.57 -13.92 2.37
C PHE A 126 -16.33 -14.66 2.88
N HIS A 127 -15.75 -15.59 2.09
CA HIS A 127 -14.61 -16.39 2.55
C HIS A 127 -13.44 -15.50 2.99
N ASP A 128 -12.89 -14.69 2.09
CA ASP A 128 -11.70 -13.88 2.38
C ASP A 128 -11.97 -12.78 3.41
N VAL A 129 -13.17 -12.21 3.39
CA VAL A 129 -13.60 -11.17 4.35
C VAL A 129 -13.44 -11.65 5.79
N VAL A 130 -13.62 -12.94 6.03
CA VAL A 130 -13.48 -13.57 7.35
C VAL A 130 -12.10 -14.21 7.53
N TRP A 131 -11.66 -15.00 6.56
CA TRP A 131 -10.41 -15.77 6.66
C TRP A 131 -9.19 -14.85 6.76
N GLN A 132 -9.13 -13.75 5.99
CA GLN A 132 -7.99 -12.83 6.04
C GLN A 132 -7.96 -12.04 7.35
N ALA A 133 -9.12 -11.60 7.85
CA ALA A 133 -9.22 -10.97 9.17
C ALA A 133 -8.74 -11.91 10.29
N MET A 134 -9.09 -13.19 10.20
CA MET A 134 -8.57 -14.22 11.10
C MET A 134 -7.08 -14.48 10.91
N ASN A 135 -6.57 -14.46 9.68
CA ASN A 135 -5.14 -14.66 9.40
C ASN A 135 -4.29 -13.53 9.97
N LEU A 136 -4.81 -12.29 9.96
CA LEU A 136 -4.13 -11.14 10.55
C LEU A 136 -4.20 -11.16 12.09
N ALA A 137 -5.37 -11.42 12.69
CA ALA A 137 -5.53 -11.40 14.15
C ALA A 137 -4.95 -12.64 14.83
N PHE A 138 -5.16 -13.81 14.23
CA PHE A 138 -4.83 -15.11 14.80
C PHE A 138 -4.25 -16.06 13.73
N PRO A 139 -3.04 -15.78 13.19
CA PRO A 139 -2.44 -16.58 12.12
C PRO A 139 -2.40 -18.09 12.39
N GLY A 140 -2.18 -18.50 13.65
CA GLY A 140 -2.15 -19.91 14.05
C GLY A 140 -3.52 -20.61 14.11
N GLU A 141 -4.62 -19.84 14.12
CA GLU A 141 -6.00 -20.34 14.22
C GLU A 141 -6.79 -20.17 12.93
N SER A 142 -6.30 -19.38 11.95
CA SER A 142 -7.03 -19.08 10.71
C SER A 142 -7.21 -20.29 9.80
N GLY A 143 -6.32 -21.28 9.90
CA GLY A 143 -6.21 -22.38 8.95
C GLY A 143 -5.69 -21.94 7.57
N THR A 144 -5.55 -22.89 6.66
CA THR A 144 -5.21 -22.66 5.25
C THR A 144 -6.46 -22.38 4.43
N PRO A 145 -6.41 -21.50 3.42
CA PRO A 145 -7.56 -21.27 2.55
C PRO A 145 -7.84 -22.49 1.66
N ASP A 146 -9.11 -22.76 1.38
CA ASP A 146 -9.57 -23.91 0.58
C ASP A 146 -9.49 -23.62 -0.94
N PHE A 147 -8.40 -23.00 -1.41
CA PHE A 147 -8.22 -22.65 -2.82
C PHE A 147 -7.02 -23.37 -3.44
N ALA A 148 -7.12 -23.67 -4.73
CA ALA A 148 -6.02 -24.25 -5.48
C ALA A 148 -4.89 -23.22 -5.62
N VAL A 149 -3.65 -23.64 -5.35
CA VAL A 149 -2.46 -22.80 -5.42
C VAL A 149 -1.66 -23.17 -6.68
N ALA A 150 -1.71 -22.32 -7.70
CA ALA A 150 -0.91 -22.50 -8.90
C ALA A 150 0.53 -22.03 -8.62
N LYS A 151 1.50 -22.90 -8.85
CA LYS A 151 2.93 -22.53 -8.84
C LYS A 151 3.32 -22.05 -10.23
N THR A 152 3.90 -20.87 -10.30
CA THR A 152 4.35 -20.23 -11.54
C THR A 152 5.64 -19.48 -11.26
N LEU A 153 6.41 -19.12 -12.28
CA LEU A 153 7.50 -18.17 -12.12
C LEU A 153 7.30 -17.09 -13.18
N ALA A 154 6.25 -16.30 -12.97
CA ALA A 154 5.81 -15.31 -13.94
C ALA A 154 6.40 -13.94 -13.59
N GLU A 155 7.05 -13.30 -14.55
CA GLU A 155 7.48 -11.91 -14.40
C GLU A 155 6.26 -11.00 -14.28
N SER A 156 6.32 -10.07 -13.35
CA SER A 156 5.26 -9.10 -13.08
C SER A 156 5.85 -7.80 -12.54
N LYS A 157 4.98 -6.87 -12.17
CA LYS A 157 5.34 -5.59 -11.56
C LYS A 157 4.54 -5.38 -10.29
N ILE A 158 5.25 -5.00 -9.23
CA ILE A 158 4.65 -4.50 -7.99
C ILE A 158 4.58 -2.98 -8.06
N TYR A 159 3.46 -2.42 -7.61
CA TYR A 159 3.24 -0.98 -7.55
C TYR A 159 3.18 -0.55 -6.09
N ASP A 160 3.98 0.46 -5.74
CA ASP A 160 3.89 1.16 -4.46
C ASP A 160 3.17 2.50 -4.66
N ASP A 161 2.20 2.79 -3.79
CA ASP A 161 1.38 3.99 -3.84
C ASP A 161 1.90 5.01 -2.83
N PHE A 162 2.17 6.22 -3.32
CA PHE A 162 2.70 7.32 -2.54
C PHE A 162 1.62 8.39 -2.34
N ARG A 163 1.83 9.18 -1.29
CA ARG A 163 1.01 10.32 -0.96
C ARG A 163 1.80 11.61 -1.02
N ILE A 164 1.43 12.49 -1.95
CA ILE A 164 2.05 13.82 -2.04
C ILE A 164 1.54 14.70 -0.89
N GLY A 165 2.48 15.25 -0.13
CA GLY A 165 2.22 16.28 0.86
C GLY A 165 2.19 17.68 0.23
N TYR A 166 3.22 18.01 -0.56
CA TYR A 166 3.33 19.30 -1.24
C TYR A 166 4.23 19.26 -2.47
N PHE A 167 4.03 20.23 -3.35
CA PHE A 167 4.92 20.55 -4.46
C PHE A 167 5.83 21.73 -4.11
N ALA A 168 7.12 21.61 -4.38
CA ALA A 168 8.12 22.67 -4.29
C ALA A 168 8.69 22.97 -5.69
N PRO A 169 9.39 24.09 -5.94
CA PRO A 169 9.80 24.47 -7.29
C PRO A 169 10.76 23.49 -7.95
N THR A 170 11.48 22.69 -7.17
CA THR A 170 12.51 21.75 -7.64
C THR A 170 12.24 20.29 -7.29
N TYR A 171 11.24 19.99 -6.48
CA TYR A 171 10.94 18.62 -6.06
C TYR A 171 9.48 18.46 -5.63
N ILE A 172 9.02 17.21 -5.54
CA ILE A 172 7.78 16.84 -4.86
C ILE A 172 8.10 16.15 -3.55
N HIS A 173 7.38 16.51 -2.49
CA HIS A 173 7.47 15.82 -1.21
C HIS A 173 6.34 14.81 -1.09
N CYS A 174 6.68 13.54 -0.94
CA CYS A 174 5.70 12.46 -0.81
C CYS A 174 6.13 11.39 0.20
N GLU A 175 5.17 10.61 0.66
CA GLU A 175 5.39 9.51 1.60
C GLU A 175 4.96 8.18 0.98
N GLY A 176 5.70 7.09 1.25
CA GLY A 176 5.48 5.76 0.67
C GLY A 176 6.02 4.62 1.55
N ASN A 177 5.83 3.37 1.15
CA ASN A 177 6.20 2.20 1.97
C ASN A 177 7.46 1.50 1.51
N LEU A 178 7.81 1.57 0.23
CA LEU A 178 8.99 0.92 -0.29
C LEU A 178 10.24 1.68 0.10
N ARG A 179 11.30 1.01 0.56
CA ARG A 179 12.59 1.63 0.87
C ARG A 179 13.40 1.86 -0.42
N LEU A 180 13.72 3.11 -0.72
CA LEU A 180 14.47 3.51 -1.92
C LEU A 180 15.83 4.13 -1.57
N ASN A 181 16.73 4.25 -2.53
CA ASN A 181 18.04 4.87 -2.29
C ASN A 181 18.13 6.30 -2.84
N LYS A 182 18.86 7.13 -2.12
CA LYS A 182 19.20 8.47 -2.60
C LYS A 182 20.04 8.38 -3.87
N GLY A 183 19.64 9.12 -4.89
CA GLY A 183 20.26 9.15 -6.22
C GLY A 183 19.57 8.27 -7.24
N ASP A 184 18.68 7.36 -6.84
CA ASP A 184 17.92 6.52 -7.76
C ASP A 184 17.02 7.39 -8.64
N ILE A 185 16.85 6.96 -9.90
CA ILE A 185 15.89 7.55 -10.84
C ILE A 185 14.68 6.62 -10.88
N ILE A 186 13.51 7.16 -10.55
CA ILE A 186 12.25 6.44 -10.53
C ILE A 186 11.27 7.03 -11.53
N GLU A 187 10.37 6.21 -12.05
CA GLU A 187 9.27 6.62 -12.90
C GLU A 187 7.99 6.69 -12.07
N VAL A 188 7.36 7.87 -12.05
CA VAL A 188 6.19 8.15 -11.21
C VAL A 188 4.96 8.38 -12.08
N GLU A 189 3.99 7.50 -11.92
CA GLU A 189 2.64 7.67 -12.46
C GLU A 189 1.89 8.69 -11.61
N SER A 190 1.48 9.80 -12.22
CA SER A 190 0.81 10.90 -11.52
C SER A 190 -0.21 11.61 -12.40
N GLU A 191 -1.09 12.37 -11.77
CA GLU A 191 -2.02 13.28 -12.46
C GLU A 191 -1.44 14.68 -12.67
N ILE A 192 -0.13 14.87 -12.45
CA ILE A 192 0.54 16.15 -12.70
C ILE A 192 0.44 16.45 -14.21
N PRO A 193 -0.05 17.64 -14.62
CA PRO A 193 -0.19 17.94 -16.04
C PRO A 193 1.15 17.86 -16.77
N THR A 194 1.21 17.11 -17.87
CA THR A 194 2.41 17.00 -18.72
C THR A 194 2.78 18.33 -19.40
N SER A 195 1.84 19.27 -19.47
CA SER A 195 2.10 20.65 -19.87
C SER A 195 2.92 21.44 -18.85
N VAL A 196 2.97 20.99 -17.59
CA VAL A 196 3.72 21.61 -16.49
C VAL A 196 5.03 20.85 -16.27
N VAL A 197 4.95 19.53 -16.05
CA VAL A 197 6.11 18.64 -15.93
C VAL A 197 6.06 17.59 -17.05
N PRO A 198 6.76 17.82 -18.17
CA PRO A 198 6.74 16.89 -19.32
C PRO A 198 7.23 15.47 -19.04
N SER A 199 8.24 15.29 -18.20
CA SER A 199 8.78 13.96 -17.87
C SER A 199 8.13 13.38 -16.61
N ASN A 200 8.05 12.05 -16.57
CA ASN A 200 7.56 11.28 -15.43
C ASN A 200 8.69 10.72 -14.57
N LYS A 201 9.95 11.08 -14.85
CA LYS A 201 11.12 10.60 -14.10
C LYS A 201 11.50 11.58 -12.99
N TYR A 202 11.96 11.03 -11.88
CA TYR A 202 12.37 11.80 -10.71
C TYR A 202 13.63 11.23 -10.09
N ILE A 203 14.45 12.10 -9.51
CA ILE A 203 15.66 11.71 -8.77
C ILE A 203 15.35 11.76 -7.27
N ILE A 204 15.65 10.68 -6.56
CA ILE A 204 15.47 10.66 -5.10
C ILE A 204 16.57 11.49 -4.45
N LYS A 205 16.24 12.69 -3.96
CA LYS A 205 17.20 13.62 -3.38
C LYS A 205 17.38 13.42 -1.89
N HIS A 206 16.30 13.08 -1.21
CA HIS A 206 16.25 12.85 0.22
C HIS A 206 15.24 11.73 0.52
N ILE A 207 15.61 10.91 1.50
CA ILE A 207 14.76 9.91 2.13
C ILE A 207 14.89 10.10 3.65
N ASP A 208 13.78 10.00 4.35
CA ASP A 208 13.71 10.04 5.83
C ASP A 208 12.63 9.04 6.28
N ASP A 209 12.76 8.48 7.49
CA ASP A 209 11.76 7.60 8.14
C ASP A 209 11.06 8.30 9.32
N SER A 210 11.35 9.59 9.50
CA SER A 210 10.82 10.45 10.57
C SER A 210 9.97 11.61 10.01
N ASP A 211 9.26 12.31 10.91
CA ASP A 211 8.42 13.48 10.60
C ASP A 211 7.26 13.22 9.60
N LEU A 212 6.81 11.98 9.50
CA LEU A 212 5.75 11.53 8.60
C LEU A 212 4.39 12.10 9.00
N TYR A 213 3.58 12.41 8.00
CA TYR A 213 2.24 12.93 8.16
C TYR A 213 1.17 11.83 7.99
N TYR A 214 1.42 10.85 7.14
CA TYR A 214 0.55 9.71 6.85
C TYR A 214 1.09 8.42 7.48
N ASP A 215 0.33 7.32 7.41
CA ASP A 215 0.76 6.02 7.92
C ASP A 215 1.60 5.25 6.87
N PHE A 216 2.71 5.89 6.49
CA PHE A 216 3.75 5.32 5.63
C PHE A 216 5.03 5.08 6.45
N LYS A 217 6.03 4.48 5.81
CA LYS A 217 7.33 4.18 6.43
C LYS A 217 8.41 5.20 6.09
N TYR A 218 8.31 5.82 4.93
CA TYR A 218 9.35 6.72 4.42
C TYR A 218 8.73 7.97 3.82
N SER A 219 9.46 9.08 3.92
CA SER A 219 9.22 10.31 3.17
C SER A 219 10.34 10.53 2.16
N TYR A 220 10.00 11.22 1.08
CA TYR A 220 10.83 11.42 -0.09
C TYR A 220 10.75 12.85 -0.57
N ASP A 221 11.91 13.42 -0.91
CA ASP A 221 11.98 14.57 -1.80
C ASP A 221 12.43 14.09 -3.18
N LEU A 222 11.48 14.03 -4.11
CA LEU A 222 11.69 13.58 -5.49
C LEU A 222 11.95 14.79 -6.39
N GLU A 223 13.21 15.00 -6.77
CA GLU A 223 13.64 16.10 -7.63
C GLU A 223 13.16 15.88 -9.07
N TYR A 224 12.60 16.93 -9.69
CA TYR A 224 12.08 16.85 -11.05
C TYR A 224 13.19 16.59 -12.06
N ILE A 225 13.00 15.59 -12.90
CA ILE A 225 13.53 15.63 -14.26
C ILE A 225 12.45 16.33 -15.07
N TYR A 226 12.63 17.62 -15.36
CA TYR A 226 11.56 18.43 -16.00
C TYR A 226 11.28 17.97 -17.43
N VAL A 227 12.33 17.60 -18.16
CA VAL A 227 12.27 17.14 -19.55
C VAL A 227 13.29 16.02 -19.67
N ASP A 228 12.90 14.91 -20.30
CA ASP A 228 13.81 13.79 -20.54
C ASP A 228 14.99 14.25 -21.40
N GLU A 229 16.19 13.88 -20.97
CA GLU A 229 17.41 14.13 -21.73
C GLU A 229 17.40 13.24 -22.98
N PRO A 230 17.50 13.82 -24.19
CA PRO A 230 17.63 13.04 -25.41
C PRO A 230 18.93 12.23 -25.38
N ASP A 231 18.88 11.01 -25.92
CA ASP A 231 20.12 10.30 -26.26
C ASP A 231 20.75 11.00 -27.47
N PHE A 232 21.86 11.71 -27.21
CA PHE A 232 22.55 12.48 -28.24
C PHE A 232 23.51 11.61 -29.08
N GLU A 233 23.91 10.42 -28.60
CA GLU A 233 24.97 9.62 -29.21
C GLU A 233 24.41 8.47 -30.05
N ALA A 234 23.29 7.86 -29.64
CA ALA A 234 22.67 6.73 -30.35
C ALA A 234 22.33 7.03 -31.82
N ASP A 235 21.89 8.24 -32.14
CA ASP A 235 21.52 8.61 -33.51
C ASP A 235 22.75 8.81 -34.41
N ALA A 236 23.86 9.30 -33.86
CA ALA A 236 25.10 9.47 -34.60
C ALA A 236 25.77 8.11 -34.90
N GLU A 237 25.70 7.17 -33.95
CA GLU A 237 26.16 5.80 -34.15
C GLU A 237 25.29 5.06 -35.17
N ALA A 238 23.96 5.24 -35.13
CA ALA A 238 23.04 4.63 -36.10
C ALA A 238 23.30 5.09 -37.54
N GLU A 239 23.64 6.37 -37.76
CA GLU A 239 23.98 6.90 -39.10
C GLU A 239 25.38 6.46 -39.59
N LEU A 240 26.25 5.97 -38.71
CA LEU A 240 27.60 5.50 -39.05
C LEU A 240 27.66 3.99 -39.38
N ILE A 241 26.61 3.22 -39.05
CA ILE A 241 26.55 1.79 -39.37
C ILE A 241 26.48 1.60 -40.89
N GLY A 242 27.52 1.00 -41.47
CA GLY A 242 27.56 0.60 -42.89
C GLY A 242 28.24 1.57 -43.85
N VAL A 243 28.88 2.65 -43.35
CA VAL A 243 29.66 3.58 -44.18
C VAL A 243 31.14 3.21 -44.11
N GLU A 244 31.73 2.74 -45.23
CA GLU A 244 33.13 2.32 -45.29
C GLU A 244 34.10 3.44 -45.73
N ASP A 245 33.60 4.55 -46.29
CA ASP A 245 34.42 5.69 -46.77
C ASP A 245 34.75 6.70 -45.64
N GLU A 246 36.04 6.92 -45.39
CA GLU A 246 36.55 7.84 -44.36
C GLU A 246 36.14 9.31 -44.58
N GLU A 247 35.98 9.76 -45.83
CA GLU A 247 35.62 11.15 -46.11
C GLU A 247 34.12 11.39 -45.90
N GLU A 248 33.31 10.38 -46.21
CA GLU A 248 31.86 10.36 -45.97
C GLU A 248 31.56 10.24 -44.47
N GLN A 249 32.29 9.37 -43.74
CA GLN A 249 32.24 9.31 -42.27
C GLN A 249 32.55 10.66 -41.62
N ARG A 250 33.55 11.41 -42.10
CA ARG A 250 33.86 12.75 -41.56
C ARG A 250 32.73 13.76 -41.78
N LYS A 251 32.06 13.72 -42.94
CA LYS A 251 30.93 14.62 -43.23
C LYS A 251 29.71 14.26 -42.38
N ILE A 252 29.41 12.97 -42.21
CA ILE A 252 28.33 12.47 -41.35
C ILE A 252 28.60 12.87 -39.90
N LEU A 253 29.83 12.67 -39.38
CA LEU A 253 30.21 13.08 -38.04
C LEU A 253 30.12 14.61 -37.81
N ALA A 254 30.47 15.43 -38.80
CA ALA A 254 30.35 16.88 -38.71
C ALA A 254 28.87 17.31 -38.65
N LYS A 255 28.03 16.75 -39.52
CA LYS A 255 26.58 17.02 -39.55
C LYS A 255 25.88 16.50 -38.30
N ALA A 256 26.27 15.32 -37.80
CA ALA A 256 25.77 14.75 -36.55
C ALA A 256 26.15 15.64 -35.36
N LYS A 257 27.38 16.18 -35.31
CA LYS A 257 27.79 17.14 -34.26
C LYS A 257 26.95 18.42 -34.28
N ASP A 258 26.66 18.97 -35.45
CA ASP A 258 25.82 20.17 -35.57
C ASP A 258 24.37 19.87 -35.13
N SER A 259 23.79 18.75 -35.57
CA SER A 259 22.47 18.27 -35.14
C SER A 259 22.40 18.02 -33.63
N ILE A 260 23.43 17.41 -33.04
CA ILE A 260 23.53 17.20 -31.58
C ILE A 260 23.56 18.53 -30.85
N ASN A 261 24.30 19.52 -31.36
CA ASN A 261 24.36 20.85 -30.74
C ASN A 261 23.02 21.58 -30.82
N GLU A 262 22.33 21.53 -31.96
CA GLU A 262 20.99 22.09 -32.11
C GLU A 262 20.00 21.46 -31.11
N ARG A 263 19.95 20.13 -31.03
CA ARG A 263 19.09 19.41 -30.06
C ARG A 263 19.45 19.73 -28.61
N ARG A 264 20.73 19.92 -28.28
CA ARG A 264 21.16 20.37 -26.94
C ARG A 264 20.63 21.76 -26.61
N GLU A 265 20.65 22.69 -27.55
CA GLU A 265 20.09 24.03 -27.33
C GLU A 265 18.57 24.01 -27.23
N GLU A 266 17.88 23.21 -28.05
CA GLU A 266 16.44 22.98 -27.93
C GLU A 266 16.07 22.37 -26.58
N TYR A 267 16.80 21.36 -26.13
CA TYR A 267 16.64 20.75 -24.81
C TYR A 267 16.81 21.78 -23.70
N LYS A 268 17.89 22.59 -23.73
CA LYS A 268 18.12 23.65 -22.74
C LYS A 268 16.99 24.69 -22.74
N ALA A 269 16.47 25.07 -23.90
CA ALA A 269 15.36 26.00 -24.03
C ALA A 269 14.08 25.43 -23.42
N ARG A 270 13.75 24.16 -23.74
CA ARG A 270 12.61 23.43 -23.15
C ARG A 270 12.74 23.28 -21.63
N LEU A 271 13.92 22.93 -21.16
CA LEU A 271 14.22 22.80 -19.73
C LEU A 271 14.00 24.12 -18.98
N ARG A 272 14.50 25.24 -19.53
CA ARG A 272 14.28 26.58 -18.95
C ARG A 272 12.79 26.95 -18.91
N LYS A 273 12.05 26.62 -19.98
CA LYS A 273 10.61 26.87 -20.07
C LYS A 273 9.84 26.06 -19.02
N SER A 274 10.04 24.75 -18.94
CA SER A 274 9.35 23.89 -17.97
C SER A 274 9.68 24.25 -16.52
N LYS A 275 10.94 24.58 -16.20
CA LYS A 275 11.31 25.11 -14.86
C LYS A 275 10.52 26.36 -14.47
N LYS A 276 10.25 27.24 -15.43
CA LYS A 276 9.43 28.43 -15.21
C LYS A 276 7.96 28.05 -15.04
N GLU A 277 7.42 27.17 -15.89
CA GLU A 277 6.02 26.72 -15.82
C GLU A 277 5.69 26.03 -14.50
N VAL A 278 6.56 25.14 -14.00
CA VAL A 278 6.40 24.52 -12.67
C VAL A 278 6.36 25.57 -11.57
N LYS A 279 7.29 26.52 -11.61
CA LYS A 279 7.35 27.60 -10.61
C LYS A 279 6.09 28.46 -10.63
N ASP A 280 5.63 28.85 -11.81
CA ASP A 280 4.42 29.67 -11.98
C ASP A 280 3.17 28.90 -11.55
N TRP A 281 3.06 27.61 -11.90
CA TRP A 281 1.98 26.73 -11.47
C TRP A 281 1.90 26.58 -9.94
N ILE A 282 3.04 26.45 -9.25
CA ILE A 282 3.07 26.37 -7.78
C ILE A 282 2.63 27.70 -7.17
N LEU A 283 3.05 28.84 -7.73
CA LEU A 283 2.66 30.17 -7.25
C LEU A 283 1.16 30.43 -7.37
N GLU A 284 0.56 30.02 -8.48
CA GLU A 284 -0.87 30.18 -8.73
C GLU A 284 -1.74 29.36 -7.75
N ASN A 285 -1.17 28.28 -7.19
CA ASN A 285 -1.88 27.38 -6.31
C ASN A 285 -1.50 27.51 -4.82
N SER A 286 -0.38 28.19 -4.48
CA SER A 286 0.11 28.28 -3.10
C SER A 286 -0.84 29.00 -2.15
N ASP A 287 -1.58 29.99 -2.63
CA ASP A 287 -2.48 30.80 -1.77
C ASP A 287 -3.75 30.03 -1.38
N ARG A 288 -4.03 28.90 -2.02
CA ARG A 288 -5.22 28.07 -1.79
C ARG A 288 -5.06 27.08 -0.63
N SER A 289 -3.85 26.92 -0.09
CA SER A 289 -3.59 25.96 0.97
C SER A 289 -2.61 26.49 2.01
N GLN A 290 -3.03 26.47 3.27
CA GLN A 290 -2.16 26.75 4.42
C GLN A 290 -1.79 25.43 5.11
N PRO A 291 -0.49 25.18 5.35
CA PRO A 291 -0.08 24.00 6.08
C PRO A 291 -0.44 24.11 7.55
N LYS A 292 -0.84 22.98 8.15
CA LYS A 292 -0.88 22.84 9.61
C LYS A 292 0.52 22.48 10.10
N ILE A 293 1.32 23.50 10.38
CA ILE A 293 2.75 23.35 10.69
C ILE A 293 2.95 22.70 12.06
N THR A 294 2.16 23.10 13.06
CA THR A 294 2.30 22.55 14.41
C THR A 294 1.62 21.20 14.54
N LYS A 295 2.41 20.19 14.89
CA LYS A 295 1.98 18.83 15.26
C LYS A 295 1.89 18.72 16.78
N ILE A 296 0.76 18.22 17.27
CA ILE A 296 0.47 18.07 18.69
C ILE A 296 0.16 16.59 18.96
N LEU A 297 0.96 15.98 19.82
CA LEU A 297 0.71 14.66 20.36
C LEU A 297 0.03 14.80 21.73
N VAL A 298 -1.13 14.17 21.88
CA VAL A 298 -1.91 14.15 23.11
C VAL A 298 -1.94 12.72 23.63
N VAL A 299 -1.46 12.54 24.85
CA VAL A 299 -1.45 11.26 25.55
C VAL A 299 -2.48 11.34 26.68
N ASP A 300 -3.63 10.72 26.47
CA ASP A 300 -4.77 10.73 27.37
C ASP A 300 -5.45 9.36 27.38
N LYS A 301 -5.21 8.58 28.43
CA LYS A 301 -5.72 7.21 28.57
C LYS A 301 -7.24 7.12 28.50
N ALA A 302 -7.95 8.12 29.02
CA ALA A 302 -9.42 8.14 29.06
C ALA A 302 -10.03 8.89 27.87
N LEU A 303 -9.19 9.54 27.04
CA LEU A 303 -9.58 10.41 25.94
C LEU A 303 -10.62 11.46 26.37
N MET A 304 -10.52 11.95 27.61
CA MET A 304 -11.42 12.95 28.18
C MET A 304 -11.42 14.23 27.35
N ILE A 305 -10.26 14.60 26.80
CA ILE A 305 -10.16 15.75 25.90
C ILE A 305 -11.08 15.59 24.67
N LEU A 306 -11.16 14.39 24.09
CA LEU A 306 -12.02 14.12 22.94
C LEU A 306 -13.50 14.01 23.35
N ARG A 307 -13.79 13.48 24.54
CA ARG A 307 -15.16 13.40 25.09
C ARG A 307 -15.77 14.78 25.30
N ASN A 308 -14.96 15.71 25.79
CA ASN A 308 -15.40 17.03 26.21
C ASN A 308 -15.33 18.08 25.08
N GLU A 309 -14.66 17.78 23.97
CA GLU A 309 -14.52 18.71 22.85
C GLU A 309 -15.74 18.64 21.92
N PRO A 310 -16.52 19.72 21.79
CA PRO A 310 -17.72 19.73 20.95
C PRO A 310 -17.41 19.95 19.46
N GLN A 311 -16.20 20.40 19.11
CA GLN A 311 -15.82 20.63 17.72
C GLN A 311 -14.91 19.52 17.18
N PRO A 312 -15.16 19.07 15.93
CA PRO A 312 -14.28 18.17 15.22
C PRO A 312 -12.81 18.60 15.26
N VAL A 313 -11.93 17.75 15.81
CA VAL A 313 -10.51 18.09 15.98
C VAL A 313 -9.80 18.33 14.65
N ASP A 314 -10.24 17.68 13.58
CA ASP A 314 -9.72 17.87 12.23
C ASP A 314 -9.96 19.29 11.67
N LYS A 315 -10.92 20.04 12.22
CA LYS A 315 -11.19 21.44 11.87
C LYS A 315 -10.28 22.43 12.61
N GLN A 316 -9.57 21.99 13.64
CA GLN A 316 -8.63 22.84 14.38
C GLN A 316 -7.42 23.22 13.52
N PRO A 317 -6.75 24.36 13.77
CA PRO A 317 -5.65 24.85 12.92
C PRO A 317 -4.36 24.02 13.01
N TYR A 318 -4.30 23.06 13.93
CA TYR A 318 -3.13 22.22 14.18
C TYR A 318 -3.37 20.75 13.80
N THR A 319 -2.29 19.99 13.68
CA THR A 319 -2.37 18.54 13.46
C THR A 319 -2.35 17.84 14.79
N PHE A 320 -3.48 17.23 15.18
CA PHE A 320 -3.57 16.44 16.40
C PHE A 320 -3.31 14.95 16.15
N ARG A 321 -2.66 14.33 17.13
CA ARG A 321 -2.49 12.89 17.26
C ARG A 321 -2.85 12.52 18.69
N PHE A 322 -3.77 11.59 18.85
CA PHE A 322 -4.21 11.11 20.16
C PHE A 322 -3.63 9.72 20.39
N GLN A 323 -3.24 9.45 21.62
CA GLN A 323 -2.78 8.14 22.07
C GLN A 323 -3.38 7.88 23.44
N THR A 324 -3.95 6.70 23.64
CA THR A 324 -4.33 6.24 24.98
C THR A 324 -3.08 5.89 25.80
N GLU A 325 -2.04 5.41 25.12
CA GLU A 325 -0.75 5.07 25.71
C GLU A 325 0.40 5.17 24.70
N LEU A 326 1.63 5.31 25.21
CA LEU A 326 2.83 5.25 24.39
C LEU A 326 3.51 3.88 24.55
N LYS A 327 3.93 3.29 23.43
CA LYS A 327 4.71 2.04 23.46
C LYS A 327 6.08 2.28 24.06
N THR A 328 6.72 1.23 24.56
CA THR A 328 8.05 1.31 25.18
C THR A 328 9.12 1.85 24.22
N THR A 329 8.99 1.57 22.92
CA THR A 329 9.91 2.05 21.89
C THR A 329 9.77 3.54 21.59
N MET A 330 8.64 4.17 21.95
CA MET A 330 8.34 5.57 21.65
C MET A 330 8.47 5.91 20.15
N ALA A 331 8.20 4.93 19.28
CA ALA A 331 8.36 5.08 17.83
C ALA A 331 7.48 6.22 17.25
N GLU A 332 6.40 6.57 17.95
CA GLU A 332 5.50 7.64 17.55
C GLU A 332 6.17 9.02 17.68
N LEU A 333 7.14 9.18 18.59
CA LEU A 333 7.90 10.42 18.72
C LEU A 333 8.87 10.62 17.55
N ASP A 334 9.47 9.54 17.04
CA ASP A 334 10.31 9.59 15.84
C ASP A 334 9.45 9.80 14.59
N GLN A 335 8.39 9.01 14.46
CA GLN A 335 7.56 9.02 13.26
C GLN A 335 6.80 10.35 13.12
N ILE A 336 6.23 10.90 14.19
CA ILE A 336 5.40 12.11 14.11
C ILE A 336 6.24 13.39 14.28
N ARG A 337 7.33 13.33 15.07
CA ARG A 337 8.10 14.49 15.58
C ARG A 337 7.20 15.65 16.05
N PRO A 338 6.29 15.41 17.02
CA PRO A 338 5.37 16.44 17.48
C PRO A 338 6.12 17.66 18.01
N ASN A 339 5.63 18.87 17.72
CA ASN A 339 6.19 20.09 18.30
C ASN A 339 5.73 20.29 19.74
N ILE A 340 4.57 19.74 20.10
CA ILE A 340 3.99 19.79 21.43
C ILE A 340 3.57 18.39 21.85
N ILE A 341 3.95 17.99 23.06
CA ILE A 341 3.52 16.74 23.68
C ILE A 341 2.73 17.08 24.94
N ALA A 342 1.43 16.85 24.90
CA ALA A 342 0.51 17.04 26.02
C ALA A 342 0.23 15.69 26.68
N VAL A 343 0.61 15.54 27.95
CA VAL A 343 0.43 14.29 28.71
C VAL A 343 -0.53 14.52 29.87
N GLN A 344 -1.58 13.72 29.93
CA GLN A 344 -2.55 13.73 31.02
C GLN A 344 -2.05 12.84 32.16
N PHE A 345 -1.77 13.43 33.32
CA PHE A 345 -1.57 12.62 34.52
C PHE A 345 -2.93 12.16 35.05
N MET A 346 -3.02 10.91 35.48
CA MET A 346 -4.17 10.46 36.27
C MET A 346 -4.11 11.17 37.61
N GLY A 347 -4.89 12.25 37.72
CA GLY A 347 -4.98 13.07 38.92
C GLY A 347 -5.85 12.41 40.00
N GLU A 348 -6.01 13.11 41.12
CA GLU A 348 -6.92 12.74 42.23
C GLU A 348 -8.33 12.36 41.78
N GLN A 349 -8.82 13.05 40.75
CA GLN A 349 -10.16 12.87 40.18
C GLN A 349 -10.40 11.49 39.55
N PHE A 350 -9.36 10.77 39.07
CA PHE A 350 -9.54 9.42 38.52
C PHE A 350 -9.81 8.37 39.60
N VAL A 351 -9.32 8.62 40.82
CA VAL A 351 -9.57 7.76 41.98
C VAL A 351 -10.93 8.07 42.60
N GLU A 352 -11.35 9.34 42.56
CA GLU A 352 -12.65 9.82 43.05
C GLU A 352 -13.82 9.49 42.11
N SER A 353 -13.57 9.23 40.82
CA SER A 353 -14.61 8.89 39.83
C SER A 353 -15.06 7.42 39.85
N ARG A 354 -14.51 6.57 40.72
CA ARG A 354 -15.16 5.28 41.03
C ARG A 354 -16.47 5.63 41.72
N GLU A 355 -17.60 5.30 41.08
CA GLU A 355 -18.95 5.64 41.51
C GLU A 355 -19.05 5.68 43.04
N GLU A 356 -19.39 6.85 43.61
CA GLU A 356 -19.61 7.01 45.04
C GLU A 356 -20.62 5.96 45.53
N GLY A 357 -20.12 4.86 46.10
CA GLY A 357 -20.96 3.77 46.60
C GLY A 357 -20.54 2.36 46.20
N GLU A 358 -19.64 2.15 45.23
CA GLU A 358 -19.16 0.79 44.95
C GLU A 358 -18.13 0.32 46.00
N PRO A 359 -18.38 -0.81 46.69
CA PRO A 359 -17.44 -1.34 47.68
C PRO A 359 -16.15 -1.77 46.98
N ILE A 360 -15.02 -1.18 47.39
CA ILE A 360 -13.70 -1.54 46.86
C ILE A 360 -13.39 -2.97 47.30
N LYS A 361 -13.07 -3.83 46.34
CA LYS A 361 -12.70 -5.22 46.60
C LYS A 361 -11.20 -5.42 46.47
N ASP A 362 -10.64 -6.30 47.28
CA ASP A 362 -9.26 -6.78 47.12
C ASP A 362 -9.14 -7.73 45.92
N GLU A 363 -7.92 -8.23 45.68
CA GLU A 363 -7.61 -9.22 44.63
C GLU A 363 -8.36 -10.56 44.79
N ASN A 364 -8.95 -10.82 45.95
CA ASN A 364 -9.75 -12.00 46.27
C ASN A 364 -11.27 -11.73 46.21
N GLY A 365 -11.68 -10.50 45.86
CA GLY A 365 -13.08 -10.11 45.76
C GLY A 365 -13.74 -9.75 47.09
N LEU A 366 -12.98 -9.62 48.18
CA LEU A 366 -13.47 -9.23 49.51
C LEU A 366 -13.61 -7.71 49.61
N VAL A 367 -14.73 -7.25 50.15
CA VAL A 367 -14.99 -5.82 50.38
C VAL A 367 -14.05 -5.30 51.46
N LEU A 368 -13.25 -4.30 51.10
CA LEU A 368 -12.34 -3.60 51.99
C LEU A 368 -13.13 -2.72 52.97
N THR A 369 -12.64 -2.60 54.20
CA THR A 369 -13.11 -1.57 55.13
C THR A 369 -12.78 -0.16 54.62
N GLU A 370 -13.42 0.89 55.15
CA GLU A 370 -13.14 2.27 54.73
C GLU A 370 -11.66 2.67 54.88
N GLU A 371 -10.99 2.16 55.91
CA GLU A 371 -9.57 2.45 56.18
C GLU A 371 -8.65 1.68 55.22
N GLU A 372 -8.96 0.41 54.95
CA GLU A 372 -8.25 -0.40 53.95
C GLU A 372 -8.46 0.13 52.53
N ALA A 373 -9.68 0.59 52.20
CA ALA A 373 -10.01 1.24 50.95
C ALA A 373 -9.18 2.52 50.76
N LYS A 374 -9.09 3.38 51.77
CA LYS A 374 -8.25 4.60 51.72
C LYS A 374 -6.77 4.27 51.52
N ASN A 375 -6.25 3.28 52.23
CA ASN A 375 -4.85 2.85 52.10
C ASN A 375 -4.58 2.23 50.72
N PHE A 376 -5.47 1.37 50.23
CA PHE A 376 -5.41 0.78 48.90
C PHE A 376 -5.39 1.87 47.81
N LEU A 377 -6.31 2.83 47.90
CA LEU A 377 -6.37 3.95 46.96
C LEU A 377 -5.11 4.83 47.01
N ALA A 378 -4.54 5.06 48.19
CA ALA A 378 -3.28 5.80 48.33
C ALA A 378 -2.10 5.05 47.68
N VAL A 379 -2.05 3.73 47.82
CA VAL A 379 -1.03 2.87 47.18
C VAL A 379 -1.20 2.87 45.66
N GLU A 380 -2.41 2.66 45.14
CA GLU A 380 -2.69 2.70 43.70
C GLU A 380 -2.39 4.07 43.10
N LYS A 381 -2.74 5.16 43.80
CA LYS A 381 -2.40 6.52 43.39
C LYS A 381 -0.88 6.73 43.31
N LYS A 382 -0.14 6.25 44.31
CA LYS A 382 1.33 6.33 44.30
C LYS A 382 1.93 5.53 43.14
N LYS A 383 1.43 4.32 42.90
CA LYS A 383 1.86 3.45 41.79
C LYS A 383 1.56 4.08 40.43
N ALA A 384 0.38 4.67 40.26
CA ALA A 384 0.01 5.41 39.05
C ALA A 384 0.93 6.62 38.83
N GLU A 385 1.22 7.38 39.87
CA GLU A 385 2.15 8.51 39.82
C GLU A 385 3.57 8.07 39.43
N GLU A 386 4.09 7.00 40.04
CA GLU A 386 5.39 6.42 39.68
C GLU A 386 5.43 5.97 38.21
N ALA A 387 4.35 5.33 37.73
CA ALA A 387 4.24 4.90 36.33
C ALA A 387 4.19 6.09 35.35
N HIS A 388 3.46 7.16 35.68
CA HIS A 388 3.42 8.39 34.88
C HIS A 388 4.77 9.09 34.84
N MET A 389 5.45 9.22 35.97
CA MET A 389 6.78 9.81 36.03
C MET A 389 7.80 8.97 35.27
N ALA A 390 7.68 7.63 35.28
CA ALA A 390 8.47 6.75 34.43
C ALA A 390 8.18 6.98 32.94
N GLN A 391 6.91 7.18 32.55
CA GLN A 391 6.55 7.53 31.17
C GLN A 391 7.15 8.88 30.75
N VAL A 392 7.04 9.93 31.57
CA VAL A 392 7.65 11.24 31.31
C VAL A 392 9.17 11.14 31.17
N SER A 393 9.82 10.36 32.03
CA SER A 393 11.26 10.13 31.96
C SER A 393 11.66 9.49 30.63
N ARG A 394 10.92 8.46 30.18
CA ARG A 394 11.14 7.83 28.87
C ARG A 394 10.92 8.79 27.70
N ILE A 395 9.89 9.64 27.76
CA ILE A 395 9.66 10.68 26.74
C ILE A 395 10.87 11.62 26.67
N LEU A 396 11.37 12.09 27.82
CA LEU A 396 12.48 13.02 27.88
C LEU A 396 13.82 12.39 27.47
N GLU A 397 14.06 11.14 27.83
CA GLU A 397 15.21 10.36 27.35
C GLU A 397 15.19 10.28 25.83
N LYS A 398 14.05 9.87 25.27
CA LYS A 398 13.89 9.77 23.82
C LYS A 398 14.09 11.12 23.13
N VAL A 399 13.49 12.18 23.65
CA VAL A 399 13.64 13.55 23.11
C VAL A 399 15.10 14.00 23.08
N LYS A 400 15.87 13.70 24.13
CA LYS A 400 17.29 14.08 24.22
C LYS A 400 18.19 13.25 23.32
N ASP A 401 17.80 12.01 23.05
CA ASP A 401 18.52 11.09 22.16
C ASP A 401 18.31 11.44 20.68
N THR A 402 17.17 12.07 20.34
CA THR A 402 16.88 12.51 18.98
C THR A 402 17.57 13.85 18.64
N GLU A 403 18.40 13.86 17.59
CA GLU A 403 19.08 15.06 17.11
C GLU A 403 18.10 16.15 16.63
N ASP A 404 18.42 17.40 16.94
CA ASP A 404 17.65 18.60 16.58
C ASP A 404 16.16 18.55 16.99
N TYR A 405 15.82 17.80 18.04
CA TYR A 405 14.45 17.64 18.51
C TYR A 405 14.23 18.24 19.91
N GLN A 406 13.39 19.28 19.98
CA GLN A 406 13.11 20.01 21.23
C GLN A 406 11.61 20.37 21.34
N PRO A 407 10.72 19.38 21.50
CA PRO A 407 9.29 19.62 21.65
C PRO A 407 8.97 20.34 22.97
N PHE A 408 7.88 21.10 22.96
CA PHE A 408 7.32 21.64 24.19
C PHE A 408 6.47 20.58 24.89
N ILE A 409 6.80 20.23 26.13
CA ILE A 409 6.13 19.15 26.88
C ILE A 409 5.25 19.77 27.97
N ILE A 410 3.97 19.40 27.99
CA ILE A 410 2.99 19.90 28.95
C ILE A 410 2.43 18.72 29.74
N LEU A 411 2.61 18.77 31.06
CA LEU A 411 2.04 17.78 31.97
C LEU A 411 0.79 18.38 32.64
N PHE A 412 -0.37 17.86 32.26
CA PHE A 412 -1.65 18.22 32.87
C PHE A 412 -1.87 17.43 34.16
N ASN A 413 -2.73 17.95 35.04
CA ASN A 413 -2.98 17.37 36.37
C ASN A 413 -1.73 17.16 37.24
N SER A 414 -0.68 17.97 37.03
CA SER A 414 0.56 17.86 37.79
C SER A 414 0.50 18.74 39.05
N TYR A 415 -0.19 18.26 40.10
CA TYR A 415 -0.40 19.04 41.33
C TYR A 415 0.84 19.10 42.24
N LYS A 416 1.65 18.03 42.24
CA LYS A 416 2.82 17.85 43.11
C LYS A 416 4.12 18.42 42.54
N HIS A 417 4.21 18.57 41.21
CA HIS A 417 5.40 19.06 40.55
C HIS A 417 5.17 20.46 40.00
N SER A 418 6.14 21.34 40.22
CA SER A 418 6.18 22.65 39.57
C SER A 418 6.95 22.57 38.24
N SER A 419 6.67 23.47 37.31
CA SER A 419 7.45 23.56 36.06
C SER A 419 8.94 23.72 36.36
N LYS A 420 9.31 24.54 37.35
CA LYS A 420 10.72 24.76 37.72
C LYS A 420 11.39 23.49 38.25
N SER A 421 10.72 22.74 39.14
CA SER A 421 11.25 21.48 39.66
C SER A 421 11.45 20.43 38.57
N LEU A 422 10.53 20.35 37.59
CA LEU A 422 10.67 19.42 36.46
C LEU A 422 11.80 19.85 35.52
N GLN A 423 11.89 21.15 35.20
CA GLN A 423 12.94 21.69 34.35
C GLN A 423 14.33 21.45 34.93
N ASP A 424 14.50 21.69 36.23
CA ASP A 424 15.79 21.49 36.90
C ASP A 424 16.10 20.00 37.09
N GLY A 425 15.10 19.20 37.49
CA GLY A 425 15.28 17.76 37.72
C GLY A 425 15.62 16.98 36.45
N TYR A 426 15.00 17.33 35.33
CA TYR A 426 15.27 16.71 34.03
C TYR A 426 16.26 17.48 33.16
N GLN A 427 16.76 18.63 33.60
CA GLN A 427 17.59 19.53 32.77
C GLN A 427 16.97 19.81 31.39
N TYR A 428 15.65 20.00 31.36
CA TYR A 428 14.89 20.23 30.13
C TYR A 428 14.05 21.50 30.25
N PRO A 429 14.41 22.62 29.62
CA PRO A 429 13.75 23.90 29.86
C PRO A 429 12.34 23.99 29.26
N MET A 430 12.01 23.12 28.30
CA MET A 430 10.76 23.16 27.54
C MET A 430 9.67 22.25 28.12
N ILE A 431 9.82 21.76 29.36
CA ILE A 431 8.74 21.09 30.10
C ILE A 431 7.97 22.07 31.00
N MET A 432 6.66 21.89 31.08
CA MET A 432 5.75 22.69 31.89
C MET A 432 4.77 21.80 32.64
N ALA A 433 4.54 22.11 33.92
CA ALA A 433 3.44 21.54 34.69
C ALA A 433 2.23 22.48 34.66
N HIS A 434 1.05 21.92 34.41
CA HIS A 434 -0.23 22.60 34.50
C HIS A 434 -1.10 21.94 35.59
N LYS A 435 -1.64 22.78 36.49
CA LYS A 435 -2.52 22.35 37.59
C LYS A 435 -3.96 22.49 37.13
N GLY A 436 -4.46 21.48 36.44
CA GLY A 436 -5.82 21.43 35.91
C GLY A 436 -5.99 20.29 34.92
N PRO A 437 -7.25 19.95 34.60
CA PRO A 437 -7.56 18.94 33.60
C PRO A 437 -7.05 19.38 32.22
N MET A 438 -6.83 18.41 31.34
CA MET A 438 -6.49 18.68 29.96
C MET A 438 -7.72 19.16 29.20
N GLU A 439 -7.66 20.41 28.75
CA GLU A 439 -8.69 21.04 27.93
C GLU A 439 -8.10 21.47 26.58
N MET A 440 -8.89 21.30 25.51
CA MET A 440 -8.48 21.67 24.15
C MET A 440 -8.13 23.17 24.04
N SER A 441 -8.92 24.03 24.68
CA SER A 441 -8.71 25.49 24.70
C SER A 441 -7.31 25.88 25.20
N ILE A 442 -6.82 25.20 26.23
CA ILE A 442 -5.50 25.43 26.81
C ILE A 442 -4.41 24.99 25.84
N ILE A 443 -4.56 23.81 25.24
CA ILE A 443 -3.60 23.29 24.24
C ILE A 443 -3.53 24.21 23.02
N LEU A 444 -4.67 24.68 22.51
CA LEU A 444 -4.75 25.61 21.38
C LEU A 444 -4.03 26.93 21.70
N HIS A 445 -4.24 27.49 22.89
CA HIS A 445 -3.57 28.70 23.33
C HIS A 445 -2.05 28.51 23.44
N MET A 446 -1.60 27.39 24.01
CA MET A 446 -0.18 27.08 24.12
C MET A 446 0.48 26.86 22.75
N ALA A 447 -0.23 26.23 21.82
CA ALA A 447 0.21 26.06 20.44
C ALA A 447 0.37 27.41 19.71
N GLU A 448 -0.58 28.32 19.87
CA GLU A 448 -0.50 29.66 19.29
C GLU A 448 0.69 30.45 19.85
N MET A 449 0.91 30.36 21.17
CA MET A 449 2.08 30.95 21.82
C MET A 449 3.39 30.37 21.30
N PHE A 450 3.45 29.05 21.10
CA PHE A 450 4.60 28.36 20.55
C PHE A 450 4.89 28.82 19.11
N GLU A 451 3.89 28.81 18.23
CA GLU A 451 4.06 29.28 16.84
C GLU A 451 4.49 30.74 16.77
N THR A 452 3.90 31.60 17.60
CA THR A 452 4.26 33.01 17.65
C THR A 452 5.72 33.21 18.06
N LYS A 453 6.22 32.43 19.02
CA LYS A 453 7.63 32.46 19.43
C LYS A 453 8.55 31.92 18.33
N GLN A 454 8.19 30.80 17.71
CA GLN A 454 8.97 30.20 16.62
C GLN A 454 9.06 31.14 15.41
N ARG A 455 7.93 31.75 15.01
CA ARG A 455 7.87 32.73 13.93
C ARG A 455 8.79 33.92 14.20
N LYS A 456 8.73 34.51 15.40
CA LYS A 456 9.61 35.63 15.78
C LYS A 456 11.09 35.23 15.75
N ALA A 457 11.44 34.05 16.26
CA ALA A 457 12.81 33.54 16.24
C ALA A 457 13.33 33.31 14.81
N TYR A 458 12.49 32.72 13.94
CA TYR A 458 12.80 32.49 12.54
C TYR A 458 12.98 33.79 11.76
N GLU A 459 12.07 34.75 11.90
CA GLU A 459 12.16 36.08 11.28
C GLU A 459 13.43 36.81 11.73
N ALA A 460 13.79 36.74 13.01
CA ALA A 460 15.02 37.32 13.53
C ALA A 460 16.27 36.66 12.90
N LYS A 461 16.30 35.32 12.79
CA LYS A 461 17.38 34.58 12.13
C LYS A 461 17.51 34.96 10.64
N ILE A 462 16.41 35.05 9.90
CA ILE A 462 16.46 35.48 8.49
C ILE A 462 16.97 36.91 8.38
N LYS A 463 16.42 37.85 9.17
CA LYS A 463 16.85 39.25 9.16
C LYS A 463 18.35 39.38 9.39
N ALA A 464 18.89 38.62 10.37
CA ALA A 464 20.32 38.56 10.63
C ALA A 464 21.10 37.99 9.44
N LYS A 465 20.61 36.92 8.81
CA LYS A 465 21.25 36.30 7.63
C LYS A 465 21.26 37.22 6.41
N VAL A 466 20.15 37.90 6.13
CA VAL A 466 20.02 38.92 5.06
C VAL A 466 21.01 40.06 5.30
N ALA A 467 21.07 40.58 6.52
CA ALA A 467 22.00 41.64 6.88
C ALA A 467 23.47 41.19 6.74
N GLY A 468 23.79 39.97 7.16
CA GLY A 468 25.12 39.37 7.01
C GLY A 468 25.54 39.25 5.55
N LEU A 469 24.68 38.73 4.67
CA LEU A 469 24.96 38.60 3.24
C LEU A 469 25.11 39.96 2.55
N LYS A 470 24.23 40.93 2.87
CA LYS A 470 24.33 42.30 2.34
C LYS A 470 25.61 43.00 2.78
N LYS A 471 26.14 42.68 3.97
CA LYS A 471 27.43 43.20 4.44
C LYS A 471 28.62 42.56 3.71
N GLN A 472 28.53 41.28 3.35
CA GLN A 472 29.58 40.56 2.61
C GLN A 472 29.71 41.05 1.16
N ASP A 473 28.58 41.18 0.44
CA ASP A 473 28.56 41.71 -0.92
C ASP A 473 27.30 42.55 -1.16
N PRO A 474 27.38 43.88 -0.96
CA PRO A 474 26.24 44.76 -1.13
C PRO A 474 25.68 44.80 -2.56
N VAL A 475 26.52 44.54 -3.57
CA VAL A 475 26.12 44.63 -4.98
C VAL A 475 25.33 43.39 -5.37
N LYS A 476 25.84 42.20 -5.03
CA LYS A 476 25.19 40.92 -5.34
C LYS A 476 23.87 40.73 -4.58
N TYR A 477 23.82 41.11 -3.30
CA TYR A 477 22.67 40.83 -2.43
C TYR A 477 21.73 42.03 -2.22
N ARG A 478 21.85 43.11 -3.02
CA ARG A 478 21.04 44.33 -2.89
C ARG A 478 19.53 44.05 -2.87
N LYS A 479 19.06 43.16 -3.75
CA LYS A 479 17.64 42.81 -3.93
C LYS A 479 17.16 41.68 -3.02
N LEU A 480 18.06 41.07 -2.24
CA LEU A 480 17.73 39.96 -1.37
C LEU A 480 16.79 40.43 -0.25
N ASN A 481 15.69 39.72 -0.05
CA ASN A 481 14.67 39.98 0.94
C ASN A 481 14.33 38.70 1.73
N GLU A 482 13.47 38.82 2.74
CA GLU A 482 13.12 37.71 3.63
C GLU A 482 12.33 36.60 2.91
N ASN A 483 11.51 36.96 1.92
CA ASN A 483 10.71 36.00 1.15
C ASN A 483 11.57 35.12 0.24
N ASP A 484 12.79 35.56 -0.10
CA ASP A 484 13.73 34.73 -0.87
C ASP A 484 14.25 33.53 -0.06
N PHE A 485 14.09 33.54 1.27
CA PHE A 485 14.46 32.43 2.17
C PHE A 485 13.29 31.51 2.50
N LYS A 486 12.06 31.89 2.14
CA LYS A 486 10.89 31.04 2.31
C LYS A 486 10.67 30.26 1.03
N GLU A 487 10.84 28.95 1.12
CA GLU A 487 10.46 28.06 0.03
C GLU A 487 8.96 28.17 -0.23
N LYS A 488 8.58 28.32 -1.49
CA LYS A 488 7.18 28.40 -1.89
C LYS A 488 6.66 27.00 -2.13
N ARG A 489 5.61 26.61 -1.42
CA ARG A 489 5.04 25.28 -1.45
C ARG A 489 3.57 25.35 -1.83
N TYR A 490 3.13 24.39 -2.62
CA TYR A 490 1.71 24.15 -2.89
C TYR A 490 1.29 22.86 -2.18
N TYR A 491 0.54 22.99 -1.10
CA TYR A 491 0.01 21.85 -0.34
C TYR A 491 -1.25 21.31 -0.99
N VAL A 492 -1.27 20.02 -1.26
CA VAL A 492 -2.38 19.36 -1.98
C VAL A 492 -3.39 18.84 -0.97
N SER A 493 -4.67 19.03 -1.25
CA SER A 493 -5.71 18.36 -0.46
C SER A 493 -5.62 16.85 -0.63
N LYS A 494 -5.76 16.12 0.48
CA LYS A 494 -5.84 14.65 0.51
C LYS A 494 -6.95 14.08 -0.38
N LYS A 495 -8.01 14.84 -0.60
CA LYS A 495 -9.11 14.38 -1.46
C LYS A 495 -8.85 14.64 -2.94
N ASN A 496 -7.81 15.41 -3.27
CA ASN A 496 -7.49 15.75 -4.65
C ASN A 496 -6.74 14.57 -5.29
N PRO A 497 -7.14 14.10 -6.47
CA PRO A 497 -6.42 13.05 -7.22
C PRO A 497 -4.92 13.31 -7.40
N LEU A 498 -4.48 14.58 -7.53
CA LEU A 498 -3.07 15.00 -7.58
C LEU A 498 -2.25 14.56 -6.36
N SER A 499 -2.89 14.21 -5.25
CA SER A 499 -2.20 13.75 -4.05
C SER A 499 -1.85 12.26 -4.07
N PHE A 500 -2.25 11.51 -5.10
CA PHE A 500 -1.92 10.10 -5.28
C PHE A 500 -0.96 9.93 -6.45
N VAL A 501 0.15 9.23 -6.22
CA VAL A 501 1.10 8.84 -7.28
C VAL A 501 1.60 7.42 -7.03
N SER A 502 2.14 6.76 -8.03
CA SER A 502 2.69 5.41 -7.88
C SER A 502 3.98 5.20 -8.68
N THR A 503 4.87 4.34 -8.19
CA THR A 503 5.98 3.79 -8.97
C THR A 503 5.88 2.27 -8.98
N ASN A 504 6.49 1.64 -9.97
CA ASN A 504 6.47 0.19 -10.15
C ASN A 504 7.87 -0.40 -10.28
N TYR A 505 7.99 -1.66 -9.85
CA TYR A 505 9.24 -2.42 -9.89
C TYR A 505 9.01 -3.85 -10.35
N PRO A 506 9.98 -4.44 -11.08
CA PRO A 506 9.89 -5.81 -11.52
C PRO A 506 9.93 -6.78 -10.33
N ILE A 507 9.09 -7.81 -10.38
CA ILE A 507 9.04 -8.92 -9.43
C ILE A 507 8.77 -10.22 -10.19
N GLU A 508 8.93 -11.35 -9.49
CA GLU A 508 8.46 -12.65 -9.96
C GLU A 508 7.34 -13.15 -9.06
N VAL A 509 6.23 -13.60 -9.65
CA VAL A 509 5.16 -14.30 -8.94
C VAL A 509 5.50 -15.78 -8.91
N GLU A 510 5.75 -16.31 -7.73
CA GLU A 510 6.12 -17.73 -7.50
C GLU A 510 4.88 -18.62 -7.34
N SER A 511 3.83 -18.10 -6.70
CA SER A 511 2.58 -18.82 -6.59
C SER A 511 1.40 -17.87 -6.42
N VAL A 512 0.23 -18.31 -6.86
CA VAL A 512 -1.01 -17.55 -6.77
C VAL A 512 -2.19 -18.49 -6.52
N SER A 513 -3.08 -18.07 -5.62
CA SER A 513 -4.41 -18.63 -5.40
C SER A 513 -5.45 -17.53 -5.52
N GLU A 514 -6.72 -17.80 -5.17
CA GLU A 514 -7.75 -16.76 -5.12
C GLU A 514 -7.56 -15.78 -3.94
N SER A 515 -6.82 -16.18 -2.90
CA SER A 515 -6.71 -15.46 -1.62
C SER A 515 -5.29 -15.04 -1.27
N GLU A 516 -4.29 -15.64 -1.89
CA GLU A 516 -2.88 -15.46 -1.53
C GLU A 516 -1.99 -15.43 -2.76
N VAL A 517 -0.87 -14.73 -2.64
CA VAL A 517 0.21 -14.73 -3.61
C VAL A 517 1.55 -14.83 -2.89
N THR A 518 2.50 -15.54 -3.47
CA THR A 518 3.89 -15.52 -3.06
C THR A 518 4.72 -14.86 -4.15
N ILE A 519 5.53 -13.87 -3.77
CA ILE A 519 6.35 -13.08 -4.68
C ILE A 519 7.82 -13.17 -4.32
N LEU A 520 8.69 -13.09 -5.32
CA LEU A 520 10.14 -13.02 -5.23
C LEU A 520 10.60 -11.66 -5.74
N THR A 521 11.44 -10.98 -4.97
CA THR A 521 12.02 -9.69 -5.36
C THR A 521 13.36 -9.45 -4.67
N GLU A 522 14.22 -8.64 -5.29
CA GLU A 522 15.44 -8.13 -4.66
C GLU A 522 15.14 -6.99 -3.67
N LEU A 523 13.95 -6.38 -3.79
CA LEU A 523 13.52 -5.28 -2.93
C LEU A 523 13.26 -5.73 -1.49
N GLU A 524 13.47 -4.81 -0.57
CA GLU A 524 13.03 -4.95 0.82
C GLU A 524 11.62 -4.37 0.94
N LEU A 525 10.63 -5.25 1.14
CA LEU A 525 9.23 -4.87 1.29
C LEU A 525 8.87 -4.78 2.76
N GLU A 526 8.23 -3.68 3.12
CA GLU A 526 7.59 -3.49 4.42
C GLU A 526 6.29 -4.28 4.52
N GLN A 527 5.87 -4.61 5.75
CA GLN A 527 4.57 -5.24 6.06
C GLN A 527 3.43 -4.25 5.83
N LYS A 528 3.16 -3.95 4.56
CA LYS A 528 2.20 -2.95 4.08
C LYS A 528 1.51 -3.48 2.81
N THR A 529 0.61 -2.66 2.29
CA THR A 529 -0.14 -2.96 1.07
C THR A 529 0.59 -2.49 -0.17
N TYR A 530 0.59 -3.31 -1.22
CA TYR A 530 1.07 -2.99 -2.56
C TYR A 530 0.02 -3.39 -3.60
N ARG A 531 0.21 -3.04 -4.88
CA ARG A 531 -0.71 -3.45 -5.95
C ARG A 531 -0.03 -4.30 -7.02
N LEU A 532 -0.79 -5.24 -7.57
CA LEU A 532 -0.48 -5.98 -8.79
C LEU A 532 -1.54 -5.68 -9.84
N LEU A 533 -1.14 -5.66 -11.12
CA LEU A 533 -2.06 -5.40 -12.24
C LEU A 533 -2.38 -6.64 -13.09
N SER A 534 -1.72 -7.76 -12.81
CA SER A 534 -1.89 -9.02 -13.55
C SER A 534 -2.25 -10.16 -12.58
N PRO A 535 -3.24 -11.01 -12.90
CA PRO A 535 -4.05 -11.04 -14.13
C PRO A 535 -5.15 -9.96 -14.20
N CYS A 536 -5.41 -9.27 -13.09
CA CYS A 536 -6.26 -8.09 -13.02
C CYS A 536 -5.69 -7.14 -11.95
N ALA A 537 -6.27 -5.94 -11.80
CA ALA A 537 -5.87 -5.04 -10.73
C ALA A 537 -6.37 -5.56 -9.37
N PHE A 538 -5.44 -5.77 -8.44
CA PHE A 538 -5.74 -6.08 -7.04
C PHE A 538 -4.62 -5.60 -6.12
N SER A 539 -4.92 -5.56 -4.83
CA SER A 539 -3.99 -5.16 -3.79
C SER A 539 -3.53 -6.39 -3.03
N ILE A 540 -2.32 -6.35 -2.50
CA ILE A 540 -1.72 -7.42 -1.73
C ILE A 540 -1.25 -6.85 -0.39
N ALA A 541 -1.60 -7.50 0.72
CA ALA A 541 -1.10 -7.17 2.05
C ALA A 541 0.02 -8.15 2.40
N VAL A 542 1.26 -7.68 2.52
CA VAL A 542 2.39 -8.54 2.90
C VAL A 542 2.19 -8.99 4.34
N VAL A 543 2.30 -10.30 4.58
CA VAL A 543 2.09 -10.92 5.90
C VAL A 543 3.23 -11.87 6.23
N PRO A 544 3.48 -12.15 7.51
CA PRO A 544 4.42 -13.18 7.90
C PRO A 544 4.08 -14.54 7.26
N HIS A 545 5.12 -15.30 6.95
CA HIS A 545 5.01 -16.73 6.65
C HIS A 545 4.50 -17.50 7.88
N PRO A 546 3.96 -18.72 7.72
CA PRO A 546 3.49 -19.53 8.84
C PRO A 546 4.55 -19.84 9.91
N ASP A 547 5.83 -19.73 9.59
CA ASP A 547 6.95 -19.86 10.54
C ASP A 547 7.23 -18.56 11.34
N GLY A 548 6.43 -17.52 11.12
CA GLY A 548 6.52 -16.21 11.77
C GLY A 548 7.52 -15.26 11.12
N LYS A 549 8.26 -15.66 10.08
CA LYS A 549 9.21 -14.78 9.40
C LYS A 549 8.53 -13.88 8.39
N MET A 550 9.02 -12.65 8.26
CA MET A 550 8.52 -11.72 7.24
C MET A 550 8.94 -12.10 5.82
N LYS A 551 10.13 -12.68 5.66
CA LYS A 551 10.68 -13.08 4.36
C LYS A 551 11.55 -14.32 4.49
N ASN A 552 11.61 -15.11 3.43
CA ASN A 552 12.59 -16.19 3.27
C ASN A 552 13.58 -15.82 2.17
N ASP A 553 14.83 -16.25 2.30
CA ASP A 553 15.82 -16.14 1.23
C ASP A 553 15.67 -17.36 0.29
N VAL A 554 15.36 -17.08 -0.97
CA VAL A 554 15.24 -18.08 -2.03
C VAL A 554 16.11 -17.65 -3.20
N GLY A 555 17.32 -18.21 -3.27
CA GLY A 555 18.25 -17.96 -4.37
C GLY A 555 18.78 -16.52 -4.42
N GLY A 556 18.94 -15.85 -3.27
CA GLY A 556 19.39 -14.46 -3.20
C GLY A 556 18.28 -13.43 -3.40
N LYS A 557 17.03 -13.88 -3.60
CA LYS A 557 15.83 -13.02 -3.63
C LYS A 557 15.03 -13.18 -2.34
N ASN A 558 14.36 -12.11 -1.94
CA ASN A 558 13.43 -12.11 -0.82
C ASN A 558 12.07 -12.68 -1.27
N GLN A 559 11.63 -13.75 -0.63
CA GLN A 559 10.31 -14.36 -0.81
C GLN A 559 9.32 -13.84 0.23
N TYR A 560 8.26 -13.20 -0.23
CA TYR A 560 7.17 -12.68 0.61
C TYR A 560 5.86 -13.41 0.33
N ARG A 561 5.12 -13.70 1.41
CA ARG A 561 3.72 -14.15 1.35
C ARG A 561 2.83 -12.92 1.50
N ALA A 562 1.78 -12.84 0.69
CA ALA A 562 0.82 -11.75 0.76
C ALA A 562 -0.63 -12.23 0.55
N LEU A 563 -1.56 -11.54 1.19
CA LEU A 563 -3.01 -11.78 1.06
C LEU A 563 -3.57 -10.93 -0.07
N ILE A 564 -4.32 -11.54 -0.99
CA ILE A 564 -4.98 -10.85 -2.12
C ILE A 564 -6.27 -10.19 -1.65
N HIS A 565 -6.41 -8.89 -1.86
CA HIS A 565 -7.61 -8.14 -1.49
C HIS A 565 -7.96 -7.07 -2.53
N THR A 566 -8.98 -6.26 -2.27
CA THR A 566 -9.62 -5.34 -3.23
C THR A 566 -10.18 -6.02 -4.49
N VAL A 567 -10.59 -7.29 -4.37
CA VAL A 567 -11.19 -8.07 -5.46
C VAL A 567 -12.68 -8.29 -5.21
N GLY A 568 -13.50 -8.11 -6.24
CA GLY A 568 -14.90 -8.50 -6.26
C GLY A 568 -15.09 -9.84 -6.97
N GLU A 569 -16.34 -10.19 -7.25
CA GLU A 569 -16.70 -11.44 -7.95
C GLU A 569 -16.06 -11.54 -9.34
N VAL A 570 -15.97 -10.41 -10.06
CA VAL A 570 -15.43 -10.35 -11.42
C VAL A 570 -13.92 -10.60 -11.41
N GLU A 571 -13.20 -9.91 -10.52
CA GLU A 571 -11.75 -10.03 -10.38
C GLU A 571 -11.38 -11.44 -9.90
N LYS A 572 -12.08 -11.97 -8.89
CA LYS A 572 -11.85 -13.34 -8.43
C LYS A 572 -12.09 -14.38 -9.51
N LYS A 573 -13.13 -14.22 -10.33
CA LYS A 573 -13.35 -15.11 -11.48
C LYS A 573 -12.19 -15.04 -12.47
N THR A 574 -11.60 -13.87 -12.66
CA THR A 574 -10.40 -13.68 -13.50
C THR A 574 -9.18 -14.36 -12.91
N ILE A 575 -8.93 -14.20 -11.60
CA ILE A 575 -7.85 -14.89 -10.89
C ILE A 575 -8.04 -16.41 -10.96
N ARG A 576 -9.24 -16.91 -10.72
CA ARG A 576 -9.57 -18.34 -10.82
C ARG A 576 -9.29 -18.91 -12.20
N LYS A 577 -9.62 -18.18 -13.28
CA LYS A 577 -9.29 -18.58 -14.65
C LYS A 577 -7.78 -18.65 -14.85
N TYR A 578 -7.05 -17.63 -14.42
CA TYR A 578 -5.59 -17.58 -14.52
C TYR A 578 -4.90 -18.72 -13.76
N VAL A 579 -5.35 -19.00 -12.52
CA VAL A 579 -4.89 -20.13 -11.71
C VAL A 579 -5.11 -21.46 -12.46
N ASN A 580 -6.32 -21.67 -12.99
CA ASN A 580 -6.64 -22.87 -13.76
C ASN A 580 -5.78 -22.99 -15.03
N GLU A 581 -5.57 -21.90 -15.77
CA GLU A 581 -4.71 -21.87 -16.95
C GLU A 581 -3.28 -22.34 -16.63
N ILE A 582 -2.71 -21.90 -15.50
CA ILE A 582 -1.39 -22.37 -15.06
C ILE A 582 -1.41 -23.87 -14.75
N PHE A 583 -2.43 -24.35 -14.02
CA PHE A 583 -2.55 -25.77 -13.67
C PHE A 583 -2.69 -26.68 -14.90
N PHE A 584 -3.43 -26.25 -15.91
CA PHE A 584 -3.73 -27.06 -17.09
C PHE A 584 -2.73 -26.83 -18.23
N LYS A 585 -1.78 -25.90 -18.12
CA LYS A 585 -0.76 -25.66 -19.15
C LYS A 585 0.01 -26.92 -19.56
N PRO A 586 0.52 -27.76 -18.64
CA PRO A 586 1.22 -29.00 -19.03
C PRO A 586 0.31 -29.98 -19.77
N LEU A 587 -0.95 -30.11 -19.34
CA LEU A 587 -1.94 -30.98 -19.98
C LEU A 587 -2.37 -30.46 -21.36
N ALA A 588 -2.42 -29.13 -21.53
CA ALA A 588 -2.70 -28.50 -22.81
C ALA A 588 -1.55 -28.73 -23.80
N GLU A 589 -0.30 -28.56 -23.36
CA GLU A 589 0.89 -28.86 -24.16
C GLU A 589 0.96 -30.35 -24.55
N GLU A 590 0.56 -31.26 -23.66
CA GLU A 590 0.48 -32.70 -23.95
C GLU A 590 -0.62 -33.00 -24.99
N ARG A 591 -1.82 -32.44 -24.83
CA ARG A 591 -2.93 -32.60 -25.79
C ARG A 591 -2.63 -31.98 -27.16
N GLU A 592 -1.89 -30.87 -27.19
CA GLU A 592 -1.47 -30.24 -28.43
C GLU A 592 -0.48 -31.13 -29.17
N LYS A 593 0.49 -31.71 -28.46
CA LYS A 593 1.39 -32.75 -29.02
C LYS A 593 0.65 -33.99 -29.50
N GLU A 594 -0.34 -34.48 -28.73
CA GLU A 594 -1.18 -35.61 -29.16
C GLU A 594 -1.99 -35.28 -30.41
N HIS A 595 -2.52 -34.06 -30.51
CA HIS A 595 -3.30 -33.61 -31.65
C HIS A 595 -2.44 -33.39 -32.90
N GLU A 596 -1.22 -32.84 -32.75
CA GLU A 596 -0.22 -32.77 -33.81
C GLU A 596 0.17 -34.17 -34.29
N ALA A 597 0.48 -35.09 -33.37
CA ALA A 597 0.79 -36.47 -33.69
C ALA A 597 -0.39 -37.19 -34.39
N PHE A 598 -1.63 -36.91 -33.98
CA PHE A 598 -2.83 -37.46 -34.63
C PHE A 598 -3.06 -36.88 -36.03
N LYS A 599 -2.79 -35.58 -36.23
CA LYS A 599 -2.82 -34.95 -37.56
C LYS A 599 -1.77 -35.55 -38.48
N GLU A 600 -0.53 -35.68 -38.01
CA GLU A 600 0.55 -36.32 -38.78
C GLU A 600 0.21 -37.77 -39.15
N LEU A 601 -0.35 -38.54 -38.21
CA LEU A 601 -0.78 -39.91 -38.46
C LEU A 601 -1.90 -39.98 -39.50
N ASN A 602 -2.89 -39.08 -39.43
CA ASN A 602 -3.98 -39.03 -40.39
C ASN A 602 -3.51 -38.62 -41.78
N GLU A 603 -2.62 -37.63 -41.90
CA GLU A 603 -2.01 -37.25 -43.18
C GLU A 603 -1.22 -38.41 -43.78
N LYS A 604 -0.45 -39.14 -42.95
CA LYS A 604 0.28 -40.33 -43.38
C LYS A 604 -0.65 -41.43 -43.89
N VAL A 605 -1.70 -41.76 -43.13
CA VAL A 605 -2.70 -42.76 -43.53
C VAL A 605 -3.45 -42.32 -44.79
N HIS A 606 -3.79 -41.04 -44.93
CA HIS A 606 -4.44 -40.52 -46.13
C HIS A 606 -3.53 -40.64 -47.36
N ASN A 607 -2.24 -40.32 -47.21
CA ASN A 607 -1.25 -40.49 -48.27
C ASN A 607 -1.06 -41.97 -48.63
N GLU A 608 -0.99 -42.88 -47.64
CA GLU A 608 -0.91 -44.33 -47.89
C GLU A 608 -2.16 -44.88 -48.60
N ILE A 609 -3.35 -44.38 -48.25
CA ILE A 609 -4.61 -44.75 -48.93
C ILE A 609 -4.63 -44.22 -50.36
N GLU A 610 -4.19 -42.97 -50.60
CA GLU A 610 -4.10 -42.44 -51.96
C GLU A 610 -3.07 -43.19 -52.81
N GLN A 611 -1.94 -43.57 -52.21
CA GLN A 611 -0.90 -44.33 -52.89
C GLN A 611 -1.40 -45.74 -53.24
N LYS A 612 -2.06 -46.43 -52.31
CA LYS A 612 -2.73 -47.70 -52.59
C LYS A 612 -3.82 -47.59 -53.65
N LYS A 613 -4.62 -46.53 -53.64
CA LYS A 613 -5.63 -46.29 -54.69
C LYS A 613 -5.00 -46.08 -56.06
N LYS A 614 -3.87 -45.36 -56.14
CA LYS A 614 -3.12 -45.19 -57.39
C LYS A 614 -2.54 -46.52 -57.86
N GLU A 615 -1.95 -47.30 -56.96
CA GLU A 615 -1.43 -48.64 -57.27
C GLU A 615 -2.54 -49.60 -57.73
N GLU A 616 -3.71 -49.58 -57.08
CA GLU A 616 -4.88 -50.37 -57.50
C GLU A 616 -5.46 -49.90 -58.84
N GLU A 617 -5.48 -48.59 -59.11
CA GLU A 617 -5.94 -48.05 -60.40
C GLU A 617 -4.96 -48.37 -61.53
N GLU A 618 -3.64 -48.32 -61.26
CA GLU A 618 -2.60 -48.75 -62.20
C GLU A 618 -2.65 -50.25 -62.45
N ALA A 619 -2.83 -51.07 -61.41
CA ALA A 619 -3.02 -52.51 -61.55
C ALA A 619 -4.28 -52.83 -62.37
N ARG A 620 -5.38 -52.12 -62.14
CA ARG A 620 -6.63 -52.30 -62.91
C ARG A 620 -6.48 -51.87 -64.36
N LYS A 621 -5.74 -50.79 -64.64
CA LYS A 621 -5.41 -50.36 -66.01
C LYS A 621 -4.51 -51.37 -66.71
N ALA A 622 -3.51 -51.93 -66.02
CA ALA A 622 -2.66 -52.98 -66.56
C ALA A 622 -3.45 -54.27 -66.85
N GLU A 623 -4.41 -54.62 -66.00
CA GLU A 623 -5.29 -55.78 -66.20
C GLU A 623 -6.30 -55.56 -67.35
N GLU A 624 -6.82 -54.34 -67.53
CA GLU A 624 -7.64 -53.97 -68.69
C GLU A 624 -6.84 -53.95 -69.99
N GLU A 625 -5.59 -53.47 -69.97
CA GLU A 625 -4.68 -53.54 -71.13
C GLU A 625 -4.29 -54.98 -71.47
N ALA A 626 -4.03 -55.83 -70.48
CA ALA A 626 -3.75 -57.24 -70.69
C ALA A 626 -4.97 -57.97 -71.29
N LYS A 627 -6.19 -57.68 -70.82
CA LYS A 627 -7.43 -58.23 -71.41
C LYS A 627 -7.67 -57.74 -72.83
N LYS A 628 -7.37 -56.47 -73.14
CA LYS A 628 -7.44 -55.96 -74.51
C LYS A 628 -6.42 -56.62 -75.43
N ALA A 629 -5.21 -56.87 -74.94
CA ALA A 629 -4.18 -57.58 -75.69
C ALA A 629 -4.56 -59.06 -75.94
N GLU A 630 -5.19 -59.74 -74.96
CA GLU A 630 -5.75 -61.09 -75.16
C GLU A 630 -6.94 -61.08 -76.14
N GLU A 631 -7.83 -60.08 -76.11
CA GLU A 631 -8.92 -59.97 -77.08
C GLU A 631 -8.42 -59.63 -78.50
N GLU A 632 -7.34 -58.87 -78.65
CA GLU A 632 -6.70 -58.63 -79.96
C GLU A 632 -5.99 -59.88 -80.48
N ALA A 633 -5.27 -60.62 -79.63
CA ALA A 633 -4.65 -61.90 -80.00
C ALA A 633 -5.69 -62.97 -80.38
N ALA A 634 -6.82 -63.04 -79.66
CA ALA A 634 -7.91 -63.96 -79.98
C ALA A 634 -8.64 -63.59 -81.30
N LYS A 635 -8.69 -62.30 -81.66
CA LYS A 635 -9.19 -61.86 -82.97
C LYS A 635 -8.21 -62.16 -84.11
N GLU A 636 -6.91 -62.12 -83.84
CA GLU A 636 -5.87 -62.48 -84.81
C GLU A 636 -5.83 -64.00 -85.07
N GLU A 637 -6.04 -64.83 -84.03
CA GLU A 637 -6.20 -66.29 -84.19
C GLU A 637 -7.51 -66.67 -84.89
N ALA A 638 -8.60 -65.93 -84.68
CA ALA A 638 -9.85 -66.13 -85.42
C ALA A 638 -9.74 -65.76 -86.91
N PHE A 639 -8.91 -64.77 -87.26
CA PHE A 639 -8.61 -64.40 -88.64
C PHE A 639 -7.75 -65.45 -89.37
N ILE A 640 -6.79 -66.07 -88.66
CA ILE A 640 -5.95 -67.14 -89.21
C ILE A 640 -6.75 -68.46 -89.36
N ALA A 641 -7.73 -68.72 -88.50
CA ALA A 641 -8.60 -69.88 -88.62
C ALA A 641 -9.58 -69.78 -89.82
N GLU A 642 -10.04 -68.58 -90.18
CA GLU A 642 -10.86 -68.39 -91.41
C GLU A 642 -10.02 -68.53 -92.70
N GLU A 643 -8.77 -68.06 -92.75
CA GLU A 643 -7.89 -68.25 -93.93
C GLU A 643 -7.44 -69.72 -94.13
N SER A 644 -7.31 -70.51 -93.06
CA SER A 644 -6.93 -71.93 -93.15
C SER A 644 -8.08 -72.88 -93.56
N SER A 645 -9.33 -72.40 -93.59
CA SER A 645 -10.51 -73.19 -93.97
C SER A 645 -10.95 -73.04 -95.43
N GLU A 646 -10.31 -72.16 -96.21
CA GLU A 646 -10.52 -72.00 -97.66
C GLU A 646 -9.43 -72.67 -98.54
N GLU A 647 -8.34 -73.21 -97.98
CA GLU A 647 -7.27 -73.87 -98.76
C GLU A 647 -7.28 -75.42 -98.76
N ASP A 648 -8.06 -76.09 -97.89
CA ASP A 648 -8.12 -77.58 -97.84
C ASP A 648 -9.25 -78.22 -98.68
N GLU A 649 -9.89 -77.46 -99.60
CA GLU A 649 -10.82 -78.00 -100.61
C GLU A 649 -10.18 -78.16 -102.01
N LYS A 650 -8.86 -77.96 -102.15
CA LYS A 650 -8.12 -78.18 -103.40
C LYS A 650 -6.76 -78.84 -103.18
N GLU A 651 -6.74 -80.12 -102.79
CA GLU A 651 -5.72 -81.10 -103.23
C GLU A 651 -6.00 -82.49 -102.65
N ALA A 652 -7.11 -83.09 -103.11
CA ALA A 652 -7.27 -84.54 -103.22
C ALA A 652 -7.72 -84.86 -104.65
N SER A 653 -6.78 -84.64 -105.57
CA SER A 653 -6.59 -85.37 -106.82
C SER A 653 -5.12 -85.71 -106.95
#